data_AF-A0A3L6PK56-F1
#
_entry.id   AF-A0A3L6PK56-F1
#
_cell.length_a   1.000
_cell.length_b   1.000
_cell.length_c   1.000
_cell.angle_alpha   90.00
_cell.angle_beta   90.00
_cell.angle_gamma   90.00
#
_symmetry.space_group_name_H-M   'P 1'
#
loop_
_entity.id
_entity.type
_entity.pdbx_description
1 polymer ?
#
loop_
_entity_poly.entity_id
_entity_poly.type
_entity_poly.pdbx_seq_one_letter_code
_entity_poly.pdbx_strand_id
1 'polypeptide(L)'
;MTAAPAVASSIIFPIILLVAVGASLLLQLAAAAPSPGHAAQGVTLSVHQGQVVVDNGVVQVTLSKPQGHITGVRYNGEQDLLDYDTRNDNSGGLDGTEFRVVSSTDQQVELSFRSAYDPSSPNTVRLNIDKRLVMMKGSSGFYCYAIFEHAGNWPAMNISEARLAFKLNTDKFNYMAVSDDIQRYMPSAADRDEPHGTPLAYKEAVLLTNPKEPQFKGEVDDKYEYSLDNKDNVVHGWISSSHPNPMGFWVINPSNEFKSGGPMKRELTSHVGPTSLTMFLGTHYIGNDIVLNLGDGEYWKKVLGPVFIYLNSNPKNGNLRALWDDAKAQAQAEAGKWPYSFPGSPDFAKAEDRGSVAGRLLVRDRYVSKADMPAGTAFVGLAAPGQPGSWATECKAISSGKLDGVCATAVLLKNLKHSQGRWDHIVVLALLRPDIGMVSAQGDQEPSSAVLGEALFFALRVLLSRSLSGSSTVLRNSDCVYLLLVDSQFGGVIKVQGDLNKLDFDLNNVYDCAAEWIKKHAKISVSSIDRVWNKLGNANWGDIGTLQVLIALFHSMIQFYGEPKYSLDELATEHSSRLQSRRSERHLVDRQANGNGLFRFQQRSHSPEIVEVQEEAAVDLKPQETLKLEIGSVVLMDDAYSQKGFQINDILTDSDPPIYTSTPVEEPTKTYLLYVGSSPSHLEPAWEDMNSWYQVQRQTKVLTLMKQRGISSRYIPQMVSSGRVVHPGPCNKPNSSGSCGHPWCSTPILVTSPVGETISNLIRNGLFGVEEALRCCHDCLSALAAAASSGIRHGDIRPENVIRVNNGSRHPYFVLIGWGHAILEDRDRPVMNLFFSSTFALQEGKLCAASDAESLIYLLYFCCGGVSPDLDSVESALQWRETSWSRRVIQQRLGDVSAVLKAFADYVDSLCGTPYPMDYDIWLKRLRRTINEDHGMEVNTSSS
;
A
#
# COMPACT_ATOMS: atom_id res chain seq x y z
N MET A 1 -48.16 -0.16 55.49
CA MET A 1 -47.89 -1.61 55.62
C MET A 1 -46.38 -1.82 55.66
N THR A 2 -45.90 -2.99 56.09
CA THR A 2 -44.52 -3.26 56.54
C THR A 2 -43.41 -2.95 55.52
N ALA A 3 -42.29 -2.46 56.03
CA ALA A 3 -40.99 -2.37 55.35
C ALA A 3 -39.88 -2.87 56.30
N ALA A 4 -38.67 -3.15 55.76
CA ALA A 4 -37.53 -3.78 56.45
C ALA A 4 -37.76 -5.28 56.83
N PRO A 5 -36.69 -6.10 57.05
CA PRO A 5 -35.28 -5.76 57.22
C PRO A 5 -34.32 -6.33 56.13
N ALA A 6 -33.04 -5.99 56.28
CA ALA A 6 -31.93 -6.50 55.46
C ALA A 6 -31.24 -7.72 56.11
N VAL A 7 -30.51 -8.49 55.30
CA VAL A 7 -29.52 -9.49 55.76
C VAL A 7 -28.28 -9.39 54.88
N ALA A 8 -27.10 -9.41 55.48
CA ALA A 8 -25.81 -9.47 54.78
C ALA A 8 -25.07 -10.76 55.12
N SER A 9 -24.41 -11.41 54.15
CA SER A 9 -23.37 -12.43 54.37
C SER A 9 -22.68 -12.91 53.06
N SER A 10 -21.45 -13.40 53.21
CA SER A 10 -20.80 -14.44 52.37
C SER A 10 -20.46 -14.15 50.89
N ILE A 11 -19.40 -13.36 50.65
CA ILE A 11 -18.61 -13.40 49.38
C ILE A 11 -17.21 -14.01 49.61
N ILE A 12 -17.12 -15.07 50.43
CA ILE A 12 -15.85 -15.77 50.75
C ILE A 12 -15.82 -17.21 50.20
N PHE A 13 -16.98 -17.80 49.92
CA PHE A 13 -17.07 -19.21 49.48
C PHE A 13 -16.72 -19.53 48.00
N PRO A 14 -16.85 -18.64 46.99
CA PRO A 14 -16.55 -19.05 45.60
C PRO A 14 -15.05 -19.10 45.28
N ILE A 15 -14.22 -18.34 46.01
CA ILE A 15 -12.78 -18.21 45.73
C ILE A 15 -12.01 -19.48 46.14
N ILE A 16 -12.39 -20.11 47.25
CA ILE A 16 -11.73 -21.32 47.75
C ILE A 16 -11.95 -22.52 46.81
N LEU A 17 -13.10 -22.59 46.13
CA LEU A 17 -13.41 -23.69 45.21
C LEU A 17 -12.58 -23.63 43.92
N LEU A 18 -12.30 -22.43 43.37
CA LEU A 18 -11.46 -22.28 42.18
C LEU A 18 -10.02 -22.78 42.42
N VAL A 19 -9.45 -22.46 43.58
CA VAL A 19 -8.07 -22.86 43.92
C VAL A 19 -7.95 -24.39 44.09
N ALA A 20 -8.96 -25.02 44.70
CA ALA A 20 -8.98 -26.48 44.89
C ALA A 20 -9.11 -27.26 43.56
N VAL A 21 -9.94 -26.78 42.62
CA VAL A 21 -10.10 -27.41 41.30
C VAL A 21 -8.85 -27.21 40.44
N GLY A 22 -8.24 -26.03 40.45
CA GLY A 22 -6.98 -25.77 39.73
C GLY A 22 -5.83 -26.67 40.19
N ALA A 23 -5.65 -26.83 41.52
CA ALA A 23 -4.63 -27.71 42.08
C ALA A 23 -4.87 -29.20 41.75
N SER A 24 -6.12 -29.62 41.60
CA SER A 24 -6.47 -31.02 41.30
C SER A 24 -6.23 -31.40 39.83
N LEU A 25 -6.47 -30.46 38.90
CA LEU A 25 -6.21 -30.69 37.47
C LEU A 25 -4.70 -30.78 37.17
N LEU A 26 -3.89 -29.98 37.86
CA LEU A 26 -2.43 -29.99 37.75
C LEU A 26 -1.76 -31.29 38.24
N LEU A 27 -2.47 -32.14 39.01
CA LEU A 27 -1.96 -33.43 39.48
C LEU A 27 -2.40 -34.64 38.63
N GLN A 28 -3.24 -34.47 37.60
CA GLN A 28 -3.73 -35.59 36.78
C GLN A 28 -3.22 -35.61 35.32
N LEU A 29 -2.47 -34.60 34.88
CA LEU A 29 -1.81 -34.60 33.56
C LEU A 29 -0.40 -35.23 33.56
N ALA A 30 0.15 -35.59 34.72
CA ALA A 30 1.44 -36.27 34.85
C ALA A 30 1.34 -37.80 34.61
N ALA A 31 0.80 -38.22 33.46
CA ALA A 31 0.40 -39.62 33.21
C ALA A 31 0.74 -40.17 31.80
N ALA A 32 1.79 -39.67 31.15
CA ALA A 32 2.33 -40.21 29.89
C ALA A 32 3.86 -40.43 29.96
N ALA A 33 4.35 -41.01 31.06
CA ALA A 33 5.77 -41.32 31.18
C ALA A 33 6.21 -42.37 30.14
N PRO A 34 7.35 -42.19 29.45
CA PRO A 34 7.88 -43.20 28.54
C PRO A 34 8.22 -44.49 29.30
N SER A 35 8.11 -45.63 28.61
CA SER A 35 8.38 -46.96 29.19
C SER A 35 9.81 -47.06 29.74
N PRO A 36 10.01 -47.63 30.95
CA PRO A 36 11.32 -47.64 31.61
C PRO A 36 12.31 -48.60 30.92
N GLY A 37 13.16 -48.06 30.06
CA GLY A 37 14.25 -48.78 29.39
C GLY A 37 15.24 -47.80 28.76
N HIS A 38 16.49 -47.86 29.22
CA HIS A 38 17.58 -46.89 29.01
C HIS A 38 17.47 -45.62 29.87
N ALA A 39 18.52 -45.36 30.66
CA ALA A 39 18.73 -44.06 31.28
C ALA A 39 19.13 -43.06 30.18
N ALA A 40 18.50 -41.87 30.18
CA ALA A 40 18.73 -40.86 29.15
C ALA A 40 20.24 -40.51 29.04
N GLN A 41 20.83 -40.79 27.88
CA GLN A 41 22.22 -40.45 27.59
C GLN A 41 22.41 -38.93 27.57
N GLY A 42 23.65 -38.45 27.67
CA GLY A 42 23.94 -37.03 27.45
C GLY A 42 23.70 -36.64 26.00
N VAL A 43 23.54 -35.34 25.71
CA VAL A 43 23.61 -34.88 24.32
C VAL A 43 25.02 -35.13 23.80
N THR A 44 25.13 -35.88 22.71
CA THR A 44 26.39 -36.22 22.05
C THR A 44 26.57 -35.40 20.78
N LEU A 45 27.83 -35.13 20.44
CA LEU A 45 28.23 -34.32 19.30
C LEU A 45 29.36 -35.05 18.54
N SER A 46 29.09 -35.45 17.30
CA SER A 46 30.07 -36.11 16.42
C SER A 46 30.40 -35.19 15.24
N VAL A 47 31.60 -34.60 15.27
CA VAL A 47 32.08 -33.69 14.22
C VAL A 47 32.94 -34.45 13.23
N HIS A 48 32.53 -34.48 11.97
CA HIS A 48 33.23 -35.19 10.90
C HIS A 48 33.82 -34.20 9.86
N GLN A 49 34.35 -34.76 8.77
CA GLN A 49 34.66 -34.02 7.55
C GLN A 49 33.37 -33.88 6.72
N GLY A 50 33.02 -32.66 6.31
CA GLY A 50 31.81 -32.37 5.52
C GLY A 50 30.48 -32.37 6.29
N GLN A 51 30.39 -33.00 7.47
CA GLN A 51 29.15 -33.05 8.27
C GLN A 51 29.39 -33.00 9.79
N VAL A 52 28.32 -32.72 10.54
CA VAL A 52 28.25 -32.80 12.00
C VAL A 52 26.92 -33.46 12.42
N VAL A 53 26.96 -34.31 13.44
CA VAL A 53 25.78 -35.01 13.98
C VAL A 53 25.60 -34.65 15.45
N VAL A 54 24.36 -34.34 15.83
CA VAL A 54 23.96 -34.11 17.23
C VAL A 54 22.87 -35.11 17.60
N ASP A 55 22.98 -35.75 18.76
CA ASP A 55 22.06 -36.82 19.19
C ASP A 55 21.84 -36.78 20.71
N ASN A 56 20.58 -36.75 21.15
CA ASN A 56 20.20 -36.74 22.57
C ASN A 56 19.56 -38.06 23.08
N GLY A 57 19.63 -39.13 22.28
CA GLY A 57 19.02 -40.43 22.56
C GLY A 57 17.53 -40.52 22.23
N VAL A 58 16.91 -39.45 21.71
CA VAL A 58 15.51 -39.39 21.26
C VAL A 58 15.42 -38.93 19.81
N VAL A 59 16.15 -37.87 19.48
CA VAL A 59 16.27 -37.28 18.14
C VAL A 59 17.75 -37.16 17.78
N GLN A 60 18.09 -37.51 16.54
CA GLN A 60 19.41 -37.29 15.95
C GLN A 60 19.27 -36.38 14.72
N VAL A 61 20.09 -35.33 14.64
CA VAL A 61 20.11 -34.35 13.55
C VAL A 61 21.49 -34.34 12.91
N THR A 62 21.55 -34.44 11.58
CA THR A 62 22.77 -34.31 10.78
C THR A 62 22.76 -32.98 10.04
N LEU A 63 23.88 -32.25 10.06
CA LEU A 63 24.05 -31.00 9.32
C LEU A 63 25.31 -31.01 8.45
N SER A 64 25.26 -30.30 7.32
CA SER A 64 26.42 -30.03 6.48
C SER A 64 27.40 -29.07 7.16
N LYS A 65 28.69 -29.20 6.83
CA LYS A 65 29.76 -28.42 7.46
C LYS A 65 30.80 -27.98 6.41
N PRO A 66 31.03 -26.65 6.23
CA PRO A 66 30.57 -25.55 7.09
C PRO A 66 29.16 -25.01 6.82
N GLN A 67 28.46 -25.49 5.79
CA GLN A 67 27.27 -24.82 5.23
C GLN A 67 26.08 -24.69 6.20
N GLY A 68 25.89 -25.63 7.12
CA GLY A 68 24.84 -25.55 8.14
C GLY A 68 23.42 -25.68 7.59
N HIS A 69 23.22 -26.55 6.61
CA HIS A 69 21.89 -27.07 6.26
C HIS A 69 21.65 -28.34 7.07
N ILE A 70 20.44 -28.57 7.59
CA ILE A 70 20.09 -29.89 8.12
C ILE A 70 19.91 -30.85 6.93
N THR A 71 20.72 -31.91 6.90
CA THR A 71 20.76 -32.90 5.80
C THR A 71 20.11 -34.23 6.18
N GLY A 72 19.49 -34.30 7.36
CA GLY A 72 18.71 -35.46 7.81
C GLY A 72 18.32 -35.41 9.28
N VAL A 73 17.12 -35.91 9.59
CA VAL A 73 16.53 -35.94 10.95
C VAL A 73 16.02 -37.34 11.24
N ARG A 74 16.46 -37.94 12.34
CA ARG A 74 16.06 -39.29 12.78
C ARG A 74 15.30 -39.26 14.09
N TYR A 75 14.26 -40.07 14.16
CA TYR A 75 13.38 -40.22 15.32
C TYR A 75 12.67 -41.58 15.25
N ASN A 76 12.34 -42.16 16.41
CA ASN A 76 11.55 -43.39 16.53
C ASN A 76 12.02 -44.59 15.65
N GLY A 77 13.33 -44.68 15.38
CA GLY A 77 13.93 -45.73 14.55
C GLY A 77 14.01 -45.44 13.04
N GLU A 78 13.43 -44.33 12.57
CA GLU A 78 13.47 -43.94 11.16
C GLU A 78 14.85 -43.42 10.71
N GLN A 79 15.28 -43.82 9.51
CA GLN A 79 16.60 -43.45 8.96
C GLN A 79 16.71 -42.01 8.49
N ASP A 80 15.59 -41.40 8.10
CA ASP A 80 15.43 -39.96 7.87
C ASP A 80 13.93 -39.60 7.86
N LEU A 81 13.62 -38.34 8.15
CA LEU A 81 12.31 -37.71 8.04
C LEU A 81 12.29 -36.57 7.01
N LEU A 82 13.43 -36.19 6.42
CA LEU A 82 13.53 -35.17 5.36
C LEU A 82 13.62 -35.79 3.95
N ASP A 83 13.60 -34.92 2.92
CA ASP A 83 13.78 -35.27 1.50
C ASP A 83 15.01 -34.54 0.90
N TYR A 84 16.21 -34.89 1.36
CA TYR A 84 17.44 -34.13 1.08
C TYR A 84 18.22 -34.61 -0.15
N ASP A 85 18.29 -33.79 -1.22
CA ASP A 85 19.16 -34.01 -2.40
C ASP A 85 20.27 -32.96 -2.51
N THR A 86 21.51 -33.43 -2.42
CA THR A 86 22.77 -32.67 -2.61
C THR A 86 22.96 -31.98 -3.97
N ARG A 87 22.18 -32.32 -5.01
CA ARG A 87 22.46 -31.89 -6.39
C ARG A 87 21.79 -30.59 -6.82
N ASN A 88 20.86 -30.08 -6.02
CA ASN A 88 19.95 -29.01 -6.41
C ASN A 88 19.89 -27.92 -5.33
N ASP A 89 21.04 -27.40 -4.93
CA ASP A 89 21.10 -26.38 -3.88
C ASP A 89 20.66 -25.00 -4.39
N ASN A 90 19.78 -24.37 -3.61
CA ASN A 90 19.14 -23.08 -3.87
C ASN A 90 19.14 -22.25 -2.57
N SER A 91 20.21 -22.33 -1.77
CA SER A 91 20.34 -21.72 -0.44
C SER A 91 20.25 -20.18 -0.35
N GLY A 92 19.95 -19.49 -1.45
CA GLY A 92 19.90 -18.02 -1.50
C GLY A 92 21.24 -17.33 -1.21
N GLY A 93 22.37 -18.05 -1.22
CA GLY A 93 23.67 -17.53 -0.81
C GLY A 93 23.92 -17.59 0.70
N LEU A 94 23.10 -18.34 1.46
CA LEU A 94 23.07 -18.37 2.92
C LEU A 94 23.78 -19.62 3.49
N ASP A 95 24.78 -20.10 2.77
CA ASP A 95 25.74 -21.13 3.21
C ASP A 95 26.65 -20.57 4.30
N GLY A 96 26.80 -21.30 5.40
CA GLY A 96 27.86 -21.04 6.38
C GLY A 96 29.24 -21.30 5.76
N THR A 97 30.13 -20.32 5.87
CA THR A 97 31.56 -20.46 5.54
C THR A 97 32.39 -20.87 6.76
N GLU A 98 31.89 -20.62 7.97
CA GLU A 98 32.50 -20.99 9.24
C GLU A 98 31.56 -21.86 10.10
N PHE A 99 32.10 -22.93 10.70
CA PHE A 99 31.41 -23.75 11.71
C PHE A 99 32.05 -23.57 13.08
N ARG A 100 31.23 -23.33 14.12
CA ARG A 100 31.65 -23.28 15.53
C ARG A 100 30.73 -24.11 16.42
N VAL A 101 31.32 -24.74 17.43
CA VAL A 101 30.58 -25.28 18.58
C VAL A 101 30.51 -24.18 19.64
N VAL A 102 29.30 -23.78 20.02
CA VAL A 102 29.05 -22.70 20.99
C VAL A 102 28.97 -23.26 22.40
N SER A 103 28.26 -24.39 22.56
CA SER A 103 28.24 -25.18 23.79
C SER A 103 28.19 -26.68 23.44
N SER A 104 28.78 -27.50 24.31
CA SER A 104 28.72 -28.97 24.19
C SER A 104 28.86 -29.59 25.58
N THR A 105 27.76 -30.12 26.10
CA THR A 105 27.63 -30.69 27.44
C THR A 105 26.60 -31.82 27.41
N ASP A 106 26.59 -32.69 28.43
CA ASP A 106 25.57 -33.73 28.58
C ASP A 106 24.13 -33.21 28.55
N GLN A 107 23.89 -31.92 28.84
CA GLN A 107 22.56 -31.31 28.90
C GLN A 107 22.16 -30.58 27.61
N GLN A 108 23.13 -30.07 26.85
CA GLN A 108 22.93 -29.18 25.71
C GLN A 108 24.13 -29.22 24.76
N VAL A 109 23.84 -29.22 23.46
CA VAL A 109 24.77 -28.81 22.40
C VAL A 109 24.17 -27.62 21.65
N GLU A 110 24.96 -26.58 21.42
CA GLU A 110 24.64 -25.47 20.50
C GLU A 110 25.72 -25.36 19.42
N LEU A 111 25.28 -25.30 18.16
CA LEU A 111 26.11 -25.16 16.97
C LEU A 111 25.82 -23.82 16.28
N SER A 112 26.87 -23.23 15.69
CA SER A 112 26.84 -21.98 14.93
C SER A 112 27.45 -22.21 13.55
N PHE A 113 26.75 -21.75 12.52
CA PHE A 113 27.17 -21.80 11.13
C PHE A 113 27.08 -20.38 10.57
N ARG A 114 28.24 -19.73 10.45
CA ARG A 114 28.35 -18.29 10.17
C ARG A 114 28.70 -18.06 8.71
N SER A 115 28.09 -17.05 8.11
CA SER A 115 28.49 -16.46 6.85
C SER A 115 28.60 -14.95 7.04
N ALA A 116 29.55 -14.33 6.35
CA ALA A 116 29.78 -12.90 6.39
C ALA A 116 29.75 -12.36 4.96
N TYR A 117 29.18 -11.17 4.78
CA TYR A 117 29.16 -10.51 3.48
C TYR A 117 30.59 -10.28 2.97
N ASP A 118 30.88 -10.80 1.77
CA ASP A 118 32.14 -10.64 1.07
C ASP A 118 31.87 -9.93 -0.26
N PRO A 119 32.18 -8.62 -0.39
CA PRO A 119 31.95 -7.87 -1.62
C PRO A 119 32.81 -8.33 -2.81
N SER A 120 33.75 -9.26 -2.61
CA SER A 120 34.48 -9.94 -3.70
C SER A 120 33.77 -11.20 -4.22
N SER A 121 32.76 -11.70 -3.50
CA SER A 121 31.99 -12.90 -3.85
C SER A 121 30.59 -12.53 -4.36
N PRO A 122 30.27 -12.76 -5.65
CA PRO A 122 29.03 -12.28 -6.27
C PRO A 122 27.75 -12.98 -5.77
N ASN A 123 27.89 -14.03 -4.96
CA ASN A 123 26.79 -14.84 -4.45
C ASN A 123 26.56 -14.66 -2.94
N THR A 124 27.19 -13.68 -2.28
CA THR A 124 26.91 -13.40 -0.86
C THR A 124 25.85 -12.31 -0.70
N VAL A 125 24.84 -12.60 0.13
CA VAL A 125 23.85 -11.61 0.59
C VAL A 125 24.57 -10.55 1.43
N ARG A 126 24.09 -9.29 1.43
CA ARG A 126 24.68 -8.16 2.19
C ARG A 126 24.48 -8.24 3.72
N LEU A 127 24.54 -9.44 4.29
CA LEU A 127 24.33 -9.72 5.71
C LEU A 127 25.50 -10.52 6.31
N ASN A 128 25.76 -10.30 7.60
CA ASN A 128 26.30 -11.31 8.50
C ASN A 128 25.12 -12.21 8.89
N ILE A 129 25.26 -13.53 8.67
CA ILE A 129 24.28 -14.53 9.07
C ILE A 129 24.95 -15.51 10.04
N ASP A 130 24.29 -15.79 11.16
CA ASP A 130 24.69 -16.82 12.12
C ASP A 130 23.52 -17.79 12.30
N LYS A 131 23.51 -18.91 11.56
CA LYS A 131 22.51 -19.97 11.68
C LYS A 131 22.85 -20.83 12.90
N ARG A 132 21.86 -21.09 13.75
CA ARG A 132 22.05 -21.72 15.06
C ARG A 132 21.10 -22.89 15.26
N LEU A 133 21.64 -24.01 15.72
CA LEU A 133 20.87 -25.17 16.19
C LEU A 133 21.23 -25.45 17.65
N VAL A 134 20.21 -25.69 18.49
CA VAL A 134 20.36 -26.18 19.86
C VAL A 134 19.63 -27.51 20.02
N MET A 135 20.30 -28.51 20.58
CA MET A 135 19.67 -29.75 21.03
C MET A 135 19.81 -29.89 22.54
N MET A 136 18.70 -30.13 23.23
CA MET A 136 18.62 -30.29 24.68
C MET A 136 18.41 -31.76 25.07
N LYS A 137 18.97 -32.19 26.21
CA LYS A 137 18.85 -33.57 26.70
C LYS A 137 17.39 -33.98 26.89
N GLY A 138 17.03 -35.17 26.38
CA GLY A 138 15.72 -35.77 26.57
C GLY A 138 14.53 -35.02 25.93
N SER A 139 14.78 -33.97 25.15
CA SER A 139 13.74 -33.28 24.40
C SER A 139 13.42 -34.04 23.12
N SER A 140 12.13 -34.27 22.82
CA SER A 140 11.70 -34.91 21.57
C SER A 140 11.71 -33.91 20.41
N GLY A 141 12.85 -33.26 20.18
CA GLY A 141 12.99 -32.16 19.23
C GLY A 141 14.29 -31.37 19.39
N PHE A 142 14.45 -30.35 18.55
CA PHE A 142 15.59 -29.42 18.53
C PHE A 142 15.12 -28.00 18.22
N TYR A 143 15.92 -26.99 18.57
CA TYR A 143 15.58 -25.58 18.37
C TYR A 143 16.44 -24.97 17.26
N CYS A 144 15.83 -24.20 16.36
CA CYS A 144 16.53 -23.47 15.31
C CYS A 144 16.33 -21.97 15.48
N TYR A 145 17.40 -21.19 15.29
CA TYR A 145 17.34 -19.73 15.24
C TYR A 145 18.38 -19.17 14.28
N ALA A 146 18.21 -17.92 13.86
CA ALA A 146 19.20 -17.19 13.07
C ALA A 146 19.46 -15.81 13.68
N ILE A 147 20.66 -15.28 13.47
CA ILE A 147 20.99 -13.88 13.75
C ILE A 147 21.37 -13.26 12.41
N PHE A 148 20.65 -12.21 12.00
CA PHE A 148 21.00 -11.40 10.84
C PHE A 148 21.53 -10.05 11.33
N GLU A 149 22.60 -9.57 10.71
CA GLU A 149 23.23 -8.29 11.00
C GLU A 149 23.67 -7.62 9.69
N HIS A 150 23.25 -6.37 9.47
CA HIS A 150 23.74 -5.50 8.41
C HIS A 150 24.68 -4.46 9.05
N ALA A 151 25.96 -4.51 8.69
CA ALA A 151 26.96 -3.63 9.30
C ALA A 151 26.83 -2.18 8.81
N GLY A 152 27.13 -1.22 9.69
CA GLY A 152 27.02 0.22 9.41
C GLY A 152 28.02 0.80 8.40
N ASN A 153 28.59 -0.05 7.54
CA ASN A 153 29.57 0.29 6.50
C ASN A 153 29.33 -0.50 5.19
N TRP A 154 28.13 -1.08 5.02
CA TRP A 154 27.75 -1.88 3.87
C TRP A 154 26.71 -1.20 2.96
N PRO A 155 26.59 -1.61 1.69
CA PRO A 155 25.65 -1.02 0.74
C PRO A 155 24.21 -1.44 1.04
N ALA A 156 23.26 -0.55 0.78
CA ALA A 156 21.83 -0.75 0.98
C ALA A 156 21.32 -2.11 0.44
N MET A 157 20.34 -2.69 1.12
CA MET A 157 19.66 -3.93 0.69
C MET A 157 18.19 -3.96 1.12
N ASN A 158 17.38 -4.69 0.36
CA ASN A 158 16.00 -4.97 0.71
C ASN A 158 15.84 -6.45 1.10
N ILE A 159 15.09 -6.70 2.17
CA ILE A 159 14.72 -8.05 2.62
C ILE A 159 13.20 -8.16 2.53
N SER A 160 12.69 -8.77 1.46
CA SER A 160 11.25 -8.95 1.21
C SER A 160 10.70 -10.21 1.89
N GLU A 161 11.49 -11.28 1.92
CA GLU A 161 11.21 -12.50 2.70
C GLU A 161 12.43 -12.89 3.56
N ALA A 162 12.14 -13.45 4.74
CA ALA A 162 13.07 -14.22 5.57
C ALA A 162 12.31 -15.37 6.21
N ARG A 163 12.66 -16.61 5.91
CA ARG A 163 11.94 -17.82 6.38
C ARG A 163 12.87 -18.92 6.87
N LEU A 164 12.31 -20.00 7.42
CA LEU A 164 12.95 -21.31 7.55
C LEU A 164 11.97 -22.35 7.04
N ALA A 165 12.40 -23.17 6.08
CA ALA A 165 11.59 -24.18 5.40
C ALA A 165 12.12 -25.59 5.69
N PHE A 166 11.25 -26.53 6.04
CA PHE A 166 11.56 -27.96 6.15
C PHE A 166 10.76 -28.74 5.11
N LYS A 167 11.44 -29.51 4.24
CA LYS A 167 10.82 -30.52 3.41
C LYS A 167 10.96 -31.90 4.01
N LEU A 168 9.82 -32.48 4.30
CA LEU A 168 9.70 -33.79 4.91
C LEU A 168 9.66 -34.87 3.82
N ASN A 169 9.97 -36.09 4.23
CA ASN A 169 10.04 -37.22 3.34
C ASN A 169 8.68 -37.49 2.66
N THR A 170 8.65 -37.37 1.33
CA THR A 170 7.44 -37.43 0.49
C THR A 170 6.71 -38.77 0.56
N ASP A 171 7.42 -39.87 0.83
CA ASP A 171 6.83 -41.21 1.00
C ASP A 171 6.26 -41.45 2.41
N LYS A 172 6.52 -40.55 3.38
CA LYS A 172 6.08 -40.69 4.78
C LYS A 172 4.98 -39.72 5.15
N PHE A 173 5.11 -38.44 4.84
CA PHE A 173 4.22 -37.39 5.33
C PHE A 173 3.16 -36.99 4.30
N ASN A 174 1.89 -37.23 4.63
CA ASN A 174 0.76 -37.07 3.70
C ASN A 174 -0.47 -36.37 4.30
N TYR A 175 -0.46 -36.10 5.60
CA TYR A 175 -1.54 -35.39 6.29
C TYR A 175 -0.99 -34.11 6.95
N MET A 176 -1.61 -32.97 6.68
CA MET A 176 -1.22 -31.66 7.20
C MET A 176 -2.21 -31.19 8.26
N ALA A 177 -1.72 -30.58 9.34
CA ALA A 177 -2.53 -29.91 10.34
C ALA A 177 -1.90 -28.56 10.72
N VAL A 178 -2.67 -27.48 10.63
CA VAL A 178 -2.21 -26.13 10.98
C VAL A 178 -3.09 -25.45 12.03
N SER A 179 -4.38 -25.79 12.10
CA SER A 179 -5.31 -25.39 13.16
C SER A 179 -6.28 -26.52 13.49
N ASP A 180 -7.22 -26.33 14.44
CA ASP A 180 -8.26 -27.33 14.74
C ASP A 180 -9.31 -27.49 13.61
N ASP A 181 -9.43 -26.49 12.72
CA ASP A 181 -10.35 -26.46 11.58
C ASP A 181 -9.66 -26.66 10.22
N ILE A 182 -8.35 -26.42 10.09
CA ILE A 182 -7.57 -26.62 8.87
C ILE A 182 -6.63 -27.82 9.05
N GLN A 183 -7.17 -29.02 8.84
CA GLN A 183 -6.43 -30.29 8.77
C GLN A 183 -6.95 -31.17 7.64
N ARG A 184 -6.07 -31.76 6.84
CA ARG A 184 -6.45 -32.59 5.68
C ARG A 184 -5.33 -33.52 5.21
N TYR A 185 -5.72 -34.57 4.50
CA TYR A 185 -4.80 -35.23 3.57
C TYR A 185 -4.46 -34.25 2.45
N MET A 186 -3.20 -34.21 2.04
CA MET A 186 -2.69 -33.28 1.04
C MET A 186 -2.32 -34.00 -0.26
N PRO A 187 -2.50 -33.36 -1.43
CA PRO A 187 -1.97 -33.88 -2.69
C PRO A 187 -0.44 -33.95 -2.66
N SER A 188 0.15 -34.79 -3.51
CA SER A 188 1.60 -34.77 -3.73
C SER A 188 1.97 -33.59 -4.65
N ALA A 189 3.21 -33.10 -4.59
CA ALA A 189 3.64 -32.01 -5.47
C ALA A 189 3.47 -32.34 -6.97
N ALA A 190 3.64 -33.61 -7.33
CA ALA A 190 3.42 -34.10 -8.70
C ALA A 190 1.95 -34.12 -9.15
N ASP A 191 0.97 -34.00 -8.23
CA ASP A 191 -0.44 -33.88 -8.58
C ASP A 191 -0.82 -32.48 -9.06
N ARG A 192 0.02 -31.47 -8.77
CA ARG A 192 -0.07 -30.11 -9.31
C ARG A 192 0.59 -29.97 -10.69
N ASP A 193 1.47 -30.90 -11.04
CA ASP A 193 2.21 -30.88 -12.30
C ASP A 193 1.34 -31.44 -13.45
N GLU A 194 1.52 -30.91 -14.67
CA GLU A 194 0.86 -31.48 -15.86
C GLU A 194 1.37 -32.91 -16.10
N PRO A 195 0.50 -33.90 -16.39
CA PRO A 195 -0.91 -33.78 -16.76
C PRO A 195 -1.92 -33.98 -15.60
N HIS A 196 -1.46 -34.02 -14.35
CA HIS A 196 -2.31 -34.23 -13.18
C HIS A 196 -3.03 -32.94 -12.76
N GLY A 197 -2.27 -31.84 -12.68
CA GLY A 197 -2.75 -30.52 -12.29
C GLY A 197 -2.91 -29.55 -13.45
N THR A 198 -3.64 -28.47 -13.21
CA THR A 198 -3.84 -27.34 -14.12
C THR A 198 -3.72 -26.03 -13.34
N PRO A 199 -2.65 -25.25 -13.54
CA PRO A 199 -2.56 -23.90 -12.98
C PRO A 199 -3.71 -23.01 -13.47
N LEU A 200 -4.27 -22.23 -12.55
CA LEU A 200 -5.37 -21.30 -12.82
C LEU A 200 -4.81 -19.91 -13.21
N ALA A 201 -5.47 -18.82 -12.79
CA ALA A 201 -5.02 -17.46 -13.09
C ALA A 201 -3.72 -17.07 -12.36
N TYR A 202 -3.46 -17.70 -11.21
CA TYR A 202 -2.23 -17.55 -10.42
C TYR A 202 -1.47 -18.87 -10.38
N LYS A 203 -0.13 -18.83 -10.30
CA LYS A 203 0.72 -20.03 -10.30
C LYS A 203 0.58 -20.85 -9.00
N GLU A 204 0.15 -20.19 -7.92
CA GLU A 204 -0.14 -20.77 -6.62
C GLU A 204 -1.40 -21.65 -6.64
N ALA A 205 -2.47 -21.22 -7.32
CA ALA A 205 -3.75 -21.94 -7.40
C ALA A 205 -3.76 -22.98 -8.52
N VAL A 206 -3.83 -24.27 -8.19
CA VAL A 206 -3.80 -25.38 -9.17
C VAL A 206 -5.00 -26.30 -9.01
N LEU A 207 -5.79 -26.43 -10.08
CA LEU A 207 -6.91 -27.38 -10.17
C LEU A 207 -6.38 -28.81 -10.41
N LEU A 208 -6.74 -29.74 -9.52
CA LEU A 208 -6.31 -31.12 -9.56
C LEU A 208 -7.22 -31.94 -10.48
N THR A 209 -6.89 -31.99 -11.77
CA THR A 209 -7.74 -32.60 -12.81
C THR A 209 -7.68 -34.13 -12.86
N ASN A 210 -6.51 -34.69 -12.53
CA ASN A 210 -6.27 -36.13 -12.52
C ASN A 210 -5.18 -36.54 -11.51
N PRO A 211 -5.32 -36.21 -10.20
CA PRO A 211 -4.36 -36.58 -9.17
C PRO A 211 -4.23 -38.11 -9.01
N LYS A 212 -3.08 -38.56 -8.49
CA LYS A 212 -2.78 -39.95 -8.12
C LYS A 212 -3.77 -40.50 -7.11
N GLU A 213 -4.12 -39.70 -6.11
CA GLU A 213 -5.20 -40.00 -5.16
C GLU A 213 -6.52 -39.42 -5.69
N PRO A 214 -7.50 -40.25 -6.12
CA PRO A 214 -8.70 -39.76 -6.80
C PRO A 214 -9.61 -38.87 -5.94
N GLN A 215 -9.41 -38.86 -4.61
CA GLN A 215 -10.21 -38.06 -3.68
C GLN A 215 -10.05 -36.55 -3.89
N PHE A 216 -8.87 -36.07 -4.26
CA PHE A 216 -8.62 -34.64 -4.51
C PHE A 216 -9.10 -34.15 -5.88
N LYS A 217 -9.75 -35.01 -6.69
CA LYS A 217 -10.06 -34.70 -8.08
C LYS A 217 -11.16 -33.63 -8.19
N GLY A 218 -10.80 -32.49 -8.77
CA GLY A 218 -11.66 -31.31 -8.91
C GLY A 218 -11.47 -30.28 -7.80
N GLU A 219 -10.62 -30.55 -6.80
CA GLU A 219 -10.18 -29.55 -5.83
C GLU A 219 -9.17 -28.58 -6.46
N VAL A 220 -9.03 -27.40 -5.86
CA VAL A 220 -7.92 -26.47 -6.11
C VAL A 220 -7.00 -26.55 -4.90
N ASP A 221 -5.70 -26.65 -5.13
CA ASP A 221 -4.66 -26.56 -4.10
C ASP A 221 -3.96 -25.20 -4.24
N ASP A 222 -3.91 -24.41 -3.15
CA ASP A 222 -3.22 -23.12 -3.07
C ASP A 222 -2.54 -22.97 -1.70
N LYS A 223 -1.26 -22.58 -1.70
CA LYS A 223 -0.47 -22.34 -0.47
C LYS A 223 -1.14 -21.36 0.50
N TYR A 224 -1.94 -20.41 -0.01
CA TYR A 224 -2.60 -19.39 0.79
C TYR A 224 -3.78 -19.91 1.61
N GLU A 225 -4.30 -21.11 1.33
CA GLU A 225 -5.27 -21.79 2.20
C GLU A 225 -4.63 -22.17 3.55
N TYR A 226 -3.34 -22.55 3.53
CA TYR A 226 -2.60 -23.07 4.69
C TYR A 226 -1.78 -21.96 5.36
N SER A 227 -2.45 -20.83 5.55
CA SER A 227 -1.93 -19.62 6.18
C SER A 227 -2.65 -19.34 7.50
N LEU A 228 -2.00 -18.66 8.44
CA LEU A 228 -2.58 -18.27 9.72
C LEU A 228 -2.11 -16.89 10.16
N ASP A 229 -2.95 -16.19 10.90
CA ASP A 229 -2.59 -14.95 11.59
C ASP A 229 -1.49 -15.27 12.62
N ASN A 230 -0.46 -14.42 12.71
CA ASN A 230 0.70 -14.67 13.58
C ASN A 230 0.31 -15.02 15.03
N LYS A 231 -0.75 -14.40 15.57
CA LYS A 231 -1.28 -14.69 16.91
C LYS A 231 -1.77 -16.13 17.12
N ASP A 232 -2.24 -16.81 16.07
CA ASP A 232 -2.77 -18.18 16.14
C ASP A 232 -1.75 -19.21 15.62
N ASN A 233 -0.77 -18.76 14.82
CA ASN A 233 0.36 -19.51 14.28
C ASN A 233 1.37 -19.91 15.38
N VAL A 234 0.91 -20.71 16.34
CA VAL A 234 1.64 -21.19 17.52
C VAL A 234 2.25 -22.58 17.30
N VAL A 235 1.53 -23.47 16.59
CA VAL A 235 2.04 -24.78 16.17
C VAL A 235 1.34 -25.25 14.90
N HIS A 236 2.10 -25.83 13.98
CA HIS A 236 1.60 -26.41 12.73
C HIS A 236 2.58 -27.46 12.20
N GLY A 237 2.14 -28.31 11.27
CA GLY A 237 3.01 -29.32 10.69
C GLY A 237 2.28 -30.45 9.97
N TRP A 238 2.89 -31.63 10.04
CA TRP A 238 2.57 -32.79 9.21
C TRP A 238 2.59 -34.09 10.01
N ILE A 239 1.74 -35.04 9.62
CA ILE A 239 1.62 -36.36 10.20
C ILE A 239 1.87 -37.43 9.12
N SER A 240 2.65 -38.45 9.47
CA SER A 240 2.87 -39.64 8.64
C SER A 240 1.73 -40.65 8.78
N SER A 241 0.51 -40.24 8.40
CA SER A 241 -0.73 -40.95 8.74
C SER A 241 -0.85 -42.37 8.17
N SER A 242 -0.25 -42.62 7.01
CA SER A 242 -0.20 -43.93 6.36
C SER A 242 0.95 -44.83 6.87
N HIS A 243 1.80 -44.33 7.76
CA HIS A 243 2.97 -45.06 8.25
C HIS A 243 2.59 -46.05 9.38
N PRO A 244 3.14 -47.28 9.44
CA PRO A 244 2.83 -48.25 10.50
C PRO A 244 3.09 -47.75 11.93
N ASN A 245 4.05 -46.83 12.07
CA ASN A 245 4.27 -46.02 13.27
C ASN A 245 3.97 -44.55 12.93
N PRO A 246 2.74 -44.03 13.17
CA PRO A 246 2.41 -42.64 12.88
C PRO A 246 3.21 -41.66 13.75
N MET A 247 3.86 -40.71 13.11
CA MET A 247 4.68 -39.65 13.71
C MET A 247 4.17 -38.29 13.26
N GLY A 248 4.30 -37.28 14.12
CA GLY A 248 4.10 -35.88 13.77
C GLY A 248 5.43 -35.12 13.72
N PHE A 249 5.57 -34.24 12.74
CA PHE A 249 6.64 -33.25 12.62
C PHE A 249 6.02 -31.86 12.72
N TRP A 250 6.42 -31.09 13.74
CA TRP A 250 5.77 -29.84 14.12
C TRP A 250 6.76 -28.70 14.24
N VAL A 251 6.39 -27.54 13.70
CA VAL A 251 7.08 -26.26 13.93
C VAL A 251 6.31 -25.53 15.02
N ILE A 252 6.96 -25.24 16.14
CA ILE A 252 6.40 -24.54 17.30
C ILE A 252 7.00 -23.14 17.40
N ASN A 253 6.12 -22.14 17.43
CA ASN A 253 6.43 -20.72 17.65
C ASN A 253 6.11 -20.36 19.13
N PRO A 254 7.10 -20.39 20.05
CA PRO A 254 6.88 -20.06 21.47
C PRO A 254 6.56 -18.57 21.71
N SER A 255 6.94 -17.71 20.76
CA SER A 255 6.66 -16.28 20.70
C SER A 255 6.58 -15.85 19.24
N ASN A 256 5.98 -14.69 18.98
CA ASN A 256 5.93 -14.05 17.67
C ASN A 256 6.74 -12.74 17.61
N GLU A 257 7.45 -12.37 18.69
CA GLU A 257 8.20 -11.10 18.80
C GLU A 257 9.25 -10.87 17.69
N PHE A 258 9.77 -11.95 17.12
CA PHE A 258 10.76 -11.90 16.06
C PHE A 258 10.15 -11.76 14.65
N LYS A 259 8.82 -11.91 14.49
CA LYS A 259 8.13 -11.76 13.20
C LYS A 259 7.87 -10.29 12.85
N SER A 260 7.29 -10.02 11.68
CA SER A 260 6.88 -8.69 11.20
C SER A 260 5.35 -8.52 11.21
N GLY A 261 4.88 -7.26 11.17
CA GLY A 261 3.46 -6.89 10.98
C GLY A 261 2.51 -7.19 12.15
N GLY A 262 3.04 -7.62 13.29
CA GLY A 262 2.26 -7.80 14.52
C GLY A 262 1.31 -9.00 14.49
N PRO A 263 0.34 -9.05 15.43
CA PRO A 263 -0.45 -10.26 15.71
C PRO A 263 -1.42 -10.64 14.59
N MET A 264 -1.96 -9.66 13.86
CA MET A 264 -2.94 -9.86 12.80
C MET A 264 -2.32 -10.04 11.40
N LYS A 265 -0.99 -9.93 11.25
CA LYS A 265 -0.36 -10.28 9.98
C LYS A 265 -0.53 -11.78 9.75
N ARG A 266 -1.11 -12.12 8.61
CA ARG A 266 -1.26 -13.50 8.14
C ARG A 266 0.02 -13.94 7.41
N GLU A 267 0.43 -15.19 7.64
CA GLU A 267 1.62 -15.79 7.02
C GLU A 267 1.42 -17.26 6.67
N LEU A 268 2.27 -17.76 5.77
CA LEU A 268 2.29 -19.15 5.33
C LEU A 268 2.79 -20.09 6.43
N THR A 269 2.21 -21.29 6.51
CA THR A 269 2.56 -22.31 7.52
C THR A 269 2.99 -23.65 6.91
N SER A 270 2.23 -24.18 5.94
CA SER A 270 2.52 -25.47 5.29
C SER A 270 2.24 -25.43 3.80
N HIS A 271 2.96 -26.25 3.01
CA HIS A 271 2.83 -26.31 1.55
C HIS A 271 2.81 -27.77 1.06
N VAL A 272 2.06 -27.98 -0.02
CA VAL A 272 2.03 -29.19 -0.86
C VAL A 272 3.43 -29.76 -1.18
N GLY A 273 3.55 -31.10 -1.12
CA GLY A 273 4.85 -31.79 -1.11
C GLY A 273 5.55 -31.58 0.24
N PRO A 274 5.23 -32.43 1.23
CA PRO A 274 5.11 -32.09 2.65
C PRO A 274 6.15 -31.11 3.17
N THR A 275 5.81 -29.82 3.08
CA THR A 275 6.70 -28.72 3.47
C THR A 275 6.08 -27.97 4.65
N SER A 276 6.88 -27.68 5.67
CA SER A 276 6.50 -26.83 6.80
C SER A 276 7.40 -25.59 6.84
N LEU A 277 6.82 -24.41 7.01
CA LEU A 277 7.52 -23.12 7.01
C LEU A 277 7.37 -22.40 8.35
N THR A 278 8.37 -21.63 8.76
CA THR A 278 8.16 -20.46 9.61
C THR A 278 8.62 -19.21 8.89
N MET A 279 7.71 -18.24 8.77
CA MET A 279 7.98 -16.93 8.18
C MET A 279 8.42 -15.97 9.29
N PHE A 280 9.59 -15.37 9.14
CA PHE A 280 10.12 -14.34 10.05
C PHE A 280 9.86 -12.94 9.47
N LEU A 281 10.11 -12.75 8.18
CA LEU A 281 9.76 -11.58 7.38
C LEU A 281 9.07 -12.06 6.09
N GLY A 282 8.11 -11.30 5.57
CA GLY A 282 7.39 -11.67 4.35
C GLY A 282 6.38 -10.62 3.90
N THR A 283 6.30 -10.39 2.59
CA THR A 283 5.35 -9.43 1.99
C THR A 283 3.90 -9.95 1.91
N HIS A 284 3.65 -11.23 2.24
CA HIS A 284 2.31 -11.83 2.14
C HIS A 284 1.24 -10.98 2.84
N TYR A 285 0.12 -10.75 2.15
CA TYR A 285 -1.05 -9.96 2.60
C TYR A 285 -0.82 -8.46 2.87
N ILE A 286 0.39 -7.91 2.68
CA ILE A 286 0.69 -6.48 2.88
C ILE A 286 1.44 -5.85 1.68
N GLY A 287 2.09 -6.65 0.82
CA GLY A 287 2.84 -6.16 -0.33
C GLY A 287 4.18 -5.52 0.08
N ASN A 288 4.64 -4.56 -0.73
CA ASN A 288 5.98 -3.99 -0.55
C ASN A 288 6.11 -3.05 0.67
N ASP A 289 4.98 -2.61 1.23
CA ASP A 289 4.92 -1.69 2.38
C ASP A 289 5.56 -2.26 3.67
N ILE A 290 5.77 -3.58 3.76
CA ILE A 290 6.42 -4.25 4.90
C ILE A 290 7.84 -4.76 4.61
N VAL A 291 8.38 -4.49 3.41
CA VAL A 291 9.76 -4.87 3.05
C VAL A 291 10.73 -4.19 4.01
N LEU A 292 11.67 -4.97 4.57
CA LEU A 292 12.74 -4.43 5.40
C LEU A 292 13.80 -3.79 4.47
N ASN A 293 13.64 -2.51 4.20
CA ASN A 293 14.54 -1.68 3.39
C ASN A 293 15.68 -1.15 4.28
N LEU A 294 16.91 -1.64 4.12
CA LEU A 294 18.09 -1.20 4.87
C LEU A 294 18.94 -0.25 4.00
N GLY A 295 19.21 0.97 4.50
CA GLY A 295 19.96 1.99 3.77
C GLY A 295 21.48 1.81 3.78
N ASP A 296 22.18 2.56 2.92
CA ASP A 296 23.65 2.58 2.89
C ASP A 296 24.23 2.94 4.26
N GLY A 297 25.02 2.04 4.83
CA GLY A 297 25.60 2.21 6.17
C GLY A 297 24.59 2.19 7.33
N GLU A 298 23.35 1.74 7.12
CA GLU A 298 22.37 1.58 8.20
C GLU A 298 22.71 0.34 9.04
N TYR A 299 23.12 0.52 10.30
CA TYR A 299 23.33 -0.62 11.19
C TYR A 299 21.99 -1.20 11.66
N TRP A 300 21.73 -2.47 11.34
CA TRP A 300 20.54 -3.22 11.77
C TRP A 300 20.95 -4.63 12.20
N LYS A 301 20.30 -5.16 13.24
CA LYS A 301 20.53 -6.52 13.72
C LYS A 301 19.27 -7.10 14.36
N LYS A 302 18.96 -8.37 14.09
CA LYS A 302 17.80 -9.06 14.68
C LYS A 302 18.07 -10.55 14.88
N VAL A 303 17.55 -11.10 15.98
CA VAL A 303 17.47 -12.55 16.21
C VAL A 303 16.10 -13.05 15.75
N LEU A 304 16.10 -14.13 14.98
CA LEU A 304 14.92 -14.76 14.38
C LEU A 304 14.72 -16.15 15.00
N GLY A 305 13.65 -16.33 15.77
CA GLY A 305 13.46 -17.49 16.65
C GLY A 305 14.04 -17.27 18.07
N PRO A 306 14.32 -18.34 18.83
CA PRO A 306 14.24 -19.74 18.43
C PRO A 306 12.82 -20.28 18.25
N VAL A 307 12.63 -21.03 17.16
CA VAL A 307 11.50 -21.94 16.98
C VAL A 307 11.90 -23.34 17.45
N PHE A 308 10.93 -24.14 17.89
CA PHE A 308 11.17 -25.52 18.31
C PHE A 308 10.60 -26.50 17.28
N ILE A 309 11.42 -27.43 16.82
CA ILE A 309 11.06 -28.50 15.89
C ILE A 309 10.75 -29.74 16.73
N TYR A 310 9.47 -30.04 16.88
CA TYR A 310 8.97 -31.08 17.76
C TYR A 310 8.55 -32.33 16.99
N LEU A 311 8.90 -33.49 17.54
CA LEU A 311 8.67 -34.80 16.97
C LEU A 311 7.94 -35.67 17.98
N ASN A 312 6.76 -36.16 17.64
CA ASN A 312 6.00 -37.09 18.48
C ASN A 312 5.55 -38.32 17.70
N SER A 313 5.17 -39.39 18.41
CA SER A 313 4.73 -40.66 17.83
C SER A 313 3.64 -41.30 18.67
N ASN A 314 2.66 -41.92 18.01
CA ASN A 314 1.55 -42.59 18.68
C ASN A 314 1.53 -44.09 18.33
N PRO A 315 2.19 -44.95 19.12
CA PRO A 315 2.23 -46.40 18.89
C PRO A 315 0.91 -47.12 19.25
N LYS A 316 -0.18 -46.40 19.56
CA LYS A 316 -1.47 -46.98 19.94
C LYS A 316 -2.62 -46.46 19.07
N ASN A 317 -3.02 -47.29 18.11
CA ASN A 317 -4.27 -47.22 17.35
C ASN A 317 -4.47 -45.96 16.49
N GLY A 318 -3.42 -45.44 15.85
CA GLY A 318 -3.53 -44.60 14.64
C GLY A 318 -4.29 -43.28 14.77
N ASN A 319 -4.59 -42.82 15.99
CA ASN A 319 -5.37 -41.62 16.20
C ASN A 319 -4.53 -40.37 15.92
N LEU A 320 -4.62 -39.85 14.69
CA LEU A 320 -3.90 -38.67 14.21
C LEU A 320 -4.14 -37.46 15.12
N ARG A 321 -5.37 -37.30 15.62
CA ARG A 321 -5.76 -36.23 16.54
C ARG A 321 -4.93 -36.23 17.83
N ALA A 322 -4.51 -37.40 18.32
CA ALA A 322 -3.68 -37.47 19.52
C ALA A 322 -2.27 -36.88 19.30
N LEU A 323 -1.71 -36.99 18.09
CA LEU A 323 -0.43 -36.33 17.76
C LEU A 323 -0.57 -34.81 17.72
N TRP A 324 -1.72 -34.31 17.25
CA TRP A 324 -2.02 -32.87 17.20
C TRP A 324 -2.36 -32.28 18.57
N ASP A 325 -3.21 -32.95 19.37
CA ASP A 325 -3.57 -32.50 20.72
C ASP A 325 -2.32 -32.51 21.65
N ASP A 326 -1.40 -33.46 21.46
CA ASP A 326 -0.08 -33.50 22.12
C ASP A 326 0.87 -32.39 21.63
N ALA A 327 0.94 -32.12 20.32
CA ALA A 327 1.73 -31.02 19.77
C ALA A 327 1.27 -29.64 20.28
N LYS A 328 -0.05 -29.42 20.43
CA LYS A 328 -0.61 -28.23 21.09
C LYS A 328 -0.22 -28.13 22.56
N ALA A 329 -0.23 -29.24 23.29
CA ALA A 329 0.22 -29.28 24.69
C ALA A 329 1.71 -28.95 24.82
N GLN A 330 2.56 -29.49 23.92
CA GLN A 330 3.98 -29.14 23.85
C GLN A 330 4.18 -27.65 23.52
N ALA A 331 3.42 -27.10 22.57
CA ALA A 331 3.52 -25.69 22.20
C ALA A 331 3.17 -24.74 23.35
N GLN A 332 2.13 -25.09 24.14
CA GLN A 332 1.82 -24.38 25.38
C GLN A 332 2.95 -24.50 26.41
N ALA A 333 3.62 -25.66 26.49
CA ALA A 333 4.76 -25.86 27.37
C ALA A 333 6.00 -25.06 26.94
N GLU A 334 6.28 -24.93 25.63
CA GLU A 334 7.37 -24.08 25.12
C GLU A 334 7.09 -22.59 25.32
N ALA A 335 5.86 -22.13 25.08
CA ALA A 335 5.45 -20.76 25.40
C ALA A 335 5.63 -20.45 26.90
N GLY A 336 5.37 -21.43 27.78
CA GLY A 336 5.63 -21.34 29.22
C GLY A 336 7.11 -21.32 29.61
N LYS A 337 8.04 -21.62 28.70
CA LYS A 337 9.51 -21.49 28.88
C LYS A 337 10.08 -20.21 28.24
N TRP A 338 9.27 -19.41 27.54
CA TRP A 338 9.75 -18.22 26.86
C TRP A 338 9.95 -17.05 27.85
N PRO A 339 11.05 -16.28 27.75
CA PRO A 339 12.20 -16.45 26.86
C PRO A 339 13.16 -17.55 27.37
N TYR A 340 13.71 -18.34 26.45
CA TYR A 340 14.62 -19.43 26.80
C TYR A 340 15.92 -18.93 27.47
N SER A 341 16.37 -19.62 28.52
CA SER A 341 17.63 -19.31 29.22
C SER A 341 18.88 -19.96 28.59
N PHE A 342 18.69 -20.95 27.71
CA PHE A 342 19.76 -21.75 27.12
C PHE A 342 20.54 -21.16 25.92
N PRO A 343 20.04 -20.20 25.11
CA PRO A 343 20.81 -19.66 23.99
C PRO A 343 22.11 -18.98 24.43
N GLY A 344 23.23 -19.40 23.85
CA GLY A 344 24.57 -18.89 24.14
C GLY A 344 24.93 -17.59 23.42
N SER A 345 24.08 -17.06 22.54
CA SER A 345 24.34 -15.78 21.87
C SER A 345 24.04 -14.59 22.80
N PRO A 346 24.95 -13.60 22.92
CA PRO A 346 24.68 -12.36 23.64
C PRO A 346 23.64 -11.46 22.93
N ASP A 347 23.35 -11.72 21.65
CA ASP A 347 22.32 -10.99 20.90
C ASP A 347 20.89 -11.44 21.26
N PHE A 348 20.72 -12.57 21.96
CA PHE A 348 19.42 -13.04 22.44
C PHE A 348 19.15 -12.50 23.85
N ALA A 349 18.27 -11.51 23.96
CA ALA A 349 17.83 -10.95 25.24
C ALA A 349 17.12 -12.02 26.09
N LYS A 350 17.61 -12.25 27.31
CA LYS A 350 17.10 -13.25 28.27
C LYS A 350 15.96 -12.68 29.12
N ALA A 351 15.49 -13.44 30.11
CA ALA A 351 14.40 -13.03 30.99
C ALA A 351 14.79 -11.79 31.83
N GLU A 352 16.05 -11.73 32.27
CA GLU A 352 16.65 -10.62 33.02
C GLU A 352 16.82 -9.34 32.20
N ASP A 353 16.90 -9.43 30.87
CA ASP A 353 17.10 -8.29 29.96
C ASP A 353 15.77 -7.63 29.50
N ARG A 354 14.61 -8.16 29.95
CA ARG A 354 13.29 -7.82 29.39
C ARG A 354 12.36 -7.15 30.40
N GLY A 355 11.73 -6.07 29.96
CA GLY A 355 10.63 -5.42 30.68
C GLY A 355 9.25 -5.95 30.27
N SER A 356 8.24 -5.74 31.12
CA SER A 356 6.83 -5.98 30.79
C SER A 356 5.98 -4.75 31.14
N VAL A 357 4.90 -4.53 30.38
CA VAL A 357 3.93 -3.45 30.61
C VAL A 357 2.58 -4.07 30.95
N ALA A 358 2.03 -3.71 32.10
CA ALA A 358 0.73 -4.20 32.57
C ALA A 358 -0.20 -3.03 32.90
N GLY A 359 -1.50 -3.18 32.62
CA GLY A 359 -2.49 -2.12 32.80
C GLY A 359 -3.91 -2.59 32.53
N ARG A 360 -4.84 -1.64 32.40
CA ARG A 360 -6.24 -1.90 32.02
C ARG A 360 -6.65 -0.95 30.90
N LEU A 361 -6.87 -1.49 29.70
CA LEU A 361 -7.42 -0.74 28.58
C LEU A 361 -8.95 -0.70 28.69
N LEU A 362 -9.51 0.50 28.79
CA LEU A 362 -10.94 0.76 28.81
C LEU A 362 -11.33 1.60 27.60
N VAL A 363 -12.46 1.27 26.97
CA VAL A 363 -13.02 1.96 25.81
C VAL A 363 -14.40 2.50 26.16
N ARG A 364 -14.67 3.74 25.75
CA ARG A 364 -15.97 4.42 25.93
C ARG A 364 -16.70 4.54 24.60
N ASP A 365 -17.29 3.44 24.13
CA ASP A 365 -18.23 3.51 23.02
C ASP A 365 -19.60 3.98 23.53
N ARG A 366 -19.88 5.27 23.34
CA ARG A 366 -21.13 5.95 23.73
C ARG A 366 -22.40 5.37 23.11
N TYR A 367 -22.30 4.56 22.05
CA TYR A 367 -23.43 3.91 21.40
C TYR A 367 -23.77 2.55 22.04
N VAL A 368 -22.80 1.91 22.70
CA VAL A 368 -22.97 0.65 23.44
C VAL A 368 -23.17 0.91 24.94
N SER A 369 -22.42 1.85 25.53
CA SER A 369 -22.53 2.20 26.95
C SER A 369 -22.10 3.64 27.25
N LYS A 370 -22.71 4.24 28.28
CA LYS A 370 -22.25 5.54 28.83
C LYS A 370 -21.11 5.39 29.85
N ALA A 371 -20.78 4.16 30.25
CA ALA A 371 -19.68 3.85 31.16
C ALA A 371 -18.45 3.35 30.38
N ASP A 372 -17.27 3.44 31.01
CA ASP A 372 -16.04 2.86 30.48
C ASP A 372 -16.10 1.33 30.54
N MET A 373 -15.85 0.66 29.41
CA MET A 373 -15.94 -0.80 29.29
C MET A 373 -14.56 -1.43 29.09
N PRO A 374 -14.28 -2.64 29.62
CA PRO A 374 -13.06 -3.38 29.31
C PRO A 374 -12.93 -3.64 27.80
N ALA A 375 -11.76 -3.33 27.23
CA ALA A 375 -11.48 -3.56 25.81
C ALA A 375 -11.10 -5.03 25.55
N GLY A 376 -12.01 -5.96 25.83
CA GLY A 376 -11.73 -7.40 25.95
C GLY A 376 -11.23 -8.12 24.68
N THR A 377 -11.28 -7.46 23.52
CA THR A 377 -10.78 -7.98 22.22
C THR A 377 -9.70 -7.09 21.59
N ALA A 378 -9.23 -6.06 22.31
CA ALA A 378 -8.23 -5.13 21.79
C ALA A 378 -6.80 -5.59 22.13
N PHE A 379 -5.93 -5.58 21.11
CA PHE A 379 -4.50 -5.85 21.28
C PHE A 379 -3.75 -4.57 21.66
N VAL A 380 -2.72 -4.71 22.51
CA VAL A 380 -1.77 -3.64 22.83
C VAL A 380 -0.38 -4.14 22.45
N GLY A 381 0.24 -3.49 21.47
CA GLY A 381 1.63 -3.75 21.06
C GLY A 381 2.57 -2.63 21.52
N LEU A 382 3.86 -2.97 21.62
CA LEU A 382 4.94 -1.99 21.66
C LEU A 382 5.57 -1.92 20.26
N ALA A 383 5.85 -0.72 19.78
CA ALA A 383 6.50 -0.46 18.50
C ALA A 383 7.53 0.66 18.66
N ALA A 384 8.45 0.78 17.71
CA ALA A 384 9.37 1.92 17.66
C ALA A 384 8.59 3.23 17.41
N PRO A 385 9.08 4.39 17.92
CA PRO A 385 8.49 5.68 17.59
C PRO A 385 8.54 5.95 16.07
N GLY A 386 7.40 6.29 15.48
CA GLY A 386 7.26 6.50 14.04
C GLY A 386 6.01 7.32 13.69
N GLN A 387 5.66 7.38 12.41
CA GLN A 387 4.48 8.10 11.94
C GLN A 387 3.18 7.40 12.39
N PRO A 388 2.05 8.11 12.56
CA PRO A 388 0.77 7.48 12.88
C PRO A 388 0.41 6.38 11.87
N GLY A 389 0.36 5.13 12.35
CA GLY A 389 0.10 3.93 11.54
C GLY A 389 1.34 3.09 11.20
N SER A 390 2.57 3.63 11.28
CA SER A 390 3.79 2.90 10.88
C SER A 390 4.07 1.65 11.71
N TRP A 391 3.51 1.55 12.92
CA TRP A 391 3.64 0.36 13.79
C TRP A 391 3.17 -0.95 13.13
N ALA A 392 2.32 -0.89 12.08
CA ALA A 392 1.83 -2.05 11.36
C ALA A 392 2.80 -2.56 10.27
N THR A 393 3.73 -1.71 9.81
CA THR A 393 4.72 -2.02 8.76
C THR A 393 6.17 -1.93 9.23
N GLU A 394 6.41 -1.40 10.44
CA GLU A 394 7.75 -1.24 11.00
C GLU A 394 8.43 -2.58 11.30
N CYS A 395 9.53 -2.84 10.58
CA CYS A 395 10.36 -4.04 10.72
C CYS A 395 11.69 -3.77 11.46
N LYS A 396 12.06 -2.49 11.67
CA LYS A 396 13.35 -2.03 12.24
C LYS A 396 13.32 -1.89 13.76
N ALA A 397 12.98 -2.98 14.45
CA ALA A 397 12.96 -3.01 15.91
C ALA A 397 14.38 -2.95 16.52
N ILE A 398 14.79 -1.75 16.93
CA ILE A 398 15.90 -1.43 17.86
C ILE A 398 17.34 -1.55 17.30
N SER A 399 17.83 -0.46 16.69
CA SER A 399 19.28 -0.15 16.64
C SER A 399 19.63 1.36 16.53
N SER A 400 18.67 2.27 16.78
CA SER A 400 18.86 3.73 16.69
C SER A 400 19.01 4.40 18.05
N GLY A 401 20.13 4.14 18.73
CA GLY A 401 20.58 4.90 19.92
C GLY A 401 21.04 6.34 19.59
N LYS A 402 20.21 7.09 18.87
CA LYS A 402 20.46 8.45 18.36
C LYS A 402 19.18 9.29 18.45
N LEU A 403 18.86 9.78 19.65
CA LEU A 403 17.81 10.79 19.86
C LEU A 403 18.24 12.23 19.50
N ASP A 404 19.24 12.36 18.61
CA ASP A 404 19.77 13.62 18.08
C ASP A 404 19.34 13.88 16.61
N GLY A 405 18.38 13.12 16.08
CA GLY A 405 18.06 13.07 14.66
C GLY A 405 17.14 14.19 14.11
N VAL A 406 16.28 14.79 14.93
CA VAL A 406 15.28 15.79 14.48
C VAL A 406 15.37 17.05 15.34
N CYS A 407 16.29 17.95 14.97
CA CYS A 407 16.41 19.23 15.67
C CYS A 407 15.17 20.14 15.48
N ALA A 408 14.53 20.11 14.31
CA ALA A 408 13.34 20.91 14.01
C ALA A 408 12.56 20.40 12.79
N THR A 409 11.28 20.73 12.70
CA THR A 409 10.42 20.60 11.51
C THR A 409 10.01 21.99 11.03
N ALA A 410 10.06 22.28 9.72
CA ALA A 410 9.78 23.61 9.18
C ALA A 410 8.62 23.60 8.17
N VAL A 411 7.75 24.62 8.26
CA VAL A 411 6.83 25.00 7.18
C VAL A 411 7.59 25.92 6.23
N LEU A 412 7.67 25.57 4.95
CA LEU A 412 8.47 26.27 3.93
C LEU A 412 7.59 26.87 2.83
N LEU A 413 7.98 28.04 2.31
CA LEU A 413 7.42 28.59 1.08
C LEU A 413 7.74 27.66 -0.11
N LYS A 414 6.70 27.20 -0.83
CA LYS A 414 6.86 26.35 -2.02
C LYS A 414 7.52 27.12 -3.16
N ASN A 415 8.77 26.77 -3.50
CA ASN A 415 9.53 27.38 -4.59
C ASN A 415 9.67 26.39 -5.77
N LEU A 416 9.05 26.70 -6.91
CA LEU A 416 9.03 25.82 -8.08
C LEU A 416 10.36 25.78 -8.87
N LYS A 417 11.36 26.59 -8.51
CA LYS A 417 12.66 26.66 -9.23
C LYS A 417 13.82 25.95 -8.51
N HIS A 418 13.66 25.59 -7.24
CA HIS A 418 14.68 24.91 -6.45
C HIS A 418 14.03 23.88 -5.52
N SER A 419 14.40 22.60 -5.68
CA SER A 419 13.88 21.47 -4.90
C SER A 419 14.41 21.40 -3.46
N GLN A 420 15.47 22.16 -3.12
CA GLN A 420 16.02 22.22 -1.77
C GLN A 420 15.50 23.44 -1.00
N GLY A 421 15.01 23.20 0.21
CA GLY A 421 14.53 24.25 1.12
C GLY A 421 15.67 25.17 1.60
N ARG A 422 15.34 26.44 1.88
CA ARG A 422 16.29 27.45 2.38
C ARG A 422 15.79 28.06 3.68
N TRP A 423 16.72 28.52 4.53
CA TRP A 423 16.40 29.16 5.82
C TRP A 423 15.57 30.44 5.67
N ASP A 424 15.72 31.18 4.56
CA ASP A 424 14.93 32.38 4.25
C ASP A 424 13.49 32.08 3.78
N HIS A 425 13.20 30.82 3.41
CA HIS A 425 11.87 30.35 3.03
C HIS A 425 11.07 29.78 4.22
N ILE A 426 11.63 29.76 5.44
CA ILE A 426 10.93 29.22 6.63
C ILE A 426 9.84 30.19 7.06
N VAL A 427 8.59 29.72 7.02
CA VAL A 427 7.38 30.41 7.49
C VAL A 427 7.25 30.25 9.01
N VAL A 428 7.29 29.00 9.49
CA VAL A 428 7.29 28.61 10.91
C VAL A 428 8.27 27.47 11.12
N LEU A 429 8.94 27.48 12.28
CA LEU A 429 9.82 26.41 12.75
C LEU A 429 9.24 25.78 14.02
N ALA A 430 9.09 24.45 14.03
CA ALA A 430 8.66 23.67 15.20
C ALA A 430 9.85 22.91 15.77
N LEU A 431 10.17 23.15 17.05
CA LEU A 431 11.22 22.48 17.79
C LEU A 431 10.60 21.35 18.60
N LEU A 432 10.88 20.11 18.18
CA LEU A 432 10.41 18.91 18.85
C LEU A 432 11.40 18.57 19.98
N ARG A 433 11.07 18.90 21.22
CA ARG A 433 11.94 18.62 22.39
C ARG A 433 11.17 17.82 23.42
N PRO A 434 11.78 16.83 24.09
CA PRO A 434 11.12 16.15 25.20
C PRO A 434 10.87 17.11 26.36
N ASP A 435 9.83 16.82 27.13
CA ASP A 435 9.61 17.33 28.49
C ASP A 435 9.55 18.87 28.64
N ILE A 436 9.07 19.59 27.62
CA ILE A 436 8.92 21.06 27.69
C ILE A 436 7.90 21.50 28.74
N GLY A 437 6.97 20.61 29.13
CA GLY A 437 5.97 20.82 30.18
C GLY A 437 6.39 20.38 31.59
N MET A 438 7.66 20.10 31.86
CA MET A 438 8.12 19.66 33.18
C MET A 438 7.94 20.76 34.25
N VAL A 439 7.02 20.50 35.19
CA VAL A 439 6.59 21.44 36.23
C VAL A 439 7.74 21.80 37.18
N SER A 440 8.15 23.07 37.16
CA SER A 440 8.93 23.64 38.26
C SER A 440 8.06 23.70 39.53
N ALA A 441 8.64 23.46 40.71
CA ALA A 441 7.91 23.47 41.98
C ALA A 441 7.42 24.86 42.43
N GLN A 442 7.50 25.88 41.56
CA GLN A 442 7.11 27.27 41.82
C GLN A 442 5.89 27.73 40.99
N GLY A 443 5.39 26.91 40.07
CA GLY A 443 4.05 27.06 39.47
C GLY A 443 4.00 27.71 38.09
N ASP A 444 5.07 28.36 37.63
CA ASP A 444 5.13 28.94 36.29
C ASP A 444 5.50 27.87 35.23
N GLN A 445 4.71 27.80 34.16
CA GLN A 445 4.86 26.86 33.03
C GLN A 445 5.81 27.40 31.95
N GLU A 446 7.01 27.84 32.35
CA GLU A 446 8.03 28.32 31.40
C GLU A 446 8.93 27.19 30.89
N PRO A 447 9.30 27.17 29.59
CA PRO A 447 10.21 26.19 29.03
C PRO A 447 11.65 26.37 29.55
N SER A 448 12.42 25.28 29.61
CA SER A 448 13.77 25.30 30.20
C SER A 448 14.73 26.24 29.46
N SER A 449 15.71 26.78 30.20
CA SER A 449 16.71 27.72 29.67
C SER A 449 17.55 27.14 28.51
N ALA A 450 17.73 25.82 28.45
CA ALA A 450 18.36 25.14 27.33
C ALA A 450 17.48 25.17 26.06
N VAL A 451 16.19 24.83 26.19
CA VAL A 451 15.22 24.86 25.08
C VAL A 451 15.00 26.30 24.60
N LEU A 452 14.96 27.28 25.51
CA LEU A 452 14.93 28.70 25.17
C LEU A 452 16.20 29.14 24.42
N GLY A 453 17.39 28.81 24.92
CA GLY A 453 18.65 29.17 24.27
C GLY A 453 18.76 28.62 22.84
N GLU A 454 18.36 27.38 22.64
CA GLU A 454 18.32 26.74 21.32
C GLU A 454 17.26 27.37 20.41
N ALA A 455 16.07 27.69 20.94
CA ALA A 455 15.03 28.37 20.18
C ALA A 455 15.47 29.77 19.72
N LEU A 456 16.17 30.53 20.58
CA LEU A 456 16.71 31.83 20.22
C LEU A 456 17.84 31.73 19.19
N PHE A 457 18.67 30.68 19.24
CA PHE A 457 19.67 30.39 18.21
C PHE A 457 19.03 30.12 16.84
N PHE A 458 18.01 29.25 16.77
CA PHE A 458 17.30 28.99 15.52
C PHE A 458 16.50 30.22 15.04
N ALA A 459 15.90 31.00 15.93
CA ALA A 459 15.23 32.25 15.60
C ALA A 459 16.18 33.23 14.91
N LEU A 460 17.33 33.50 15.53
CA LEU A 460 18.36 34.39 14.99
C LEU A 460 18.86 33.89 13.63
N ARG A 461 19.05 32.58 13.45
CA ARG A 461 19.45 31.96 12.17
C ARG A 461 18.43 32.18 11.06
N VAL A 462 17.13 32.08 11.35
CA VAL A 462 16.05 32.39 10.39
C VAL A 462 16.06 33.88 10.05
N LEU A 463 16.06 34.76 11.05
CA LEU A 463 16.04 36.22 10.86
C LEU A 463 17.26 36.69 10.03
N LEU A 464 18.47 36.20 10.35
CA LEU A 464 19.69 36.47 9.58
C LEU A 464 19.56 36.03 8.12
N SER A 465 19.05 34.81 7.87
CA SER A 465 18.85 34.33 6.51
C SER A 465 17.81 35.16 5.74
N ARG A 466 16.79 35.70 6.41
CA ARG A 466 15.82 36.63 5.79
C ARG A 466 16.43 38.00 5.51
N SER A 467 17.22 38.54 6.44
CA SER A 467 17.94 39.82 6.30
C SER A 467 18.98 39.80 5.17
N LEU A 468 19.56 38.63 4.88
CA LEU A 468 20.52 38.42 3.80
C LEU A 468 19.87 37.98 2.47
N SER A 469 18.54 37.83 2.42
CA SER A 469 17.82 37.42 1.21
C SER A 469 17.52 38.61 0.30
N GLY A 470 17.79 38.49 -1.00
CA GLY A 470 17.42 39.51 -2.00
C GLY A 470 15.92 39.58 -2.33
N SER A 471 15.06 38.80 -1.66
CA SER A 471 13.62 38.74 -1.94
C SER A 471 12.85 39.81 -1.17
N SER A 472 12.18 40.72 -1.89
CA SER A 472 11.42 41.83 -1.30
C SER A 472 10.27 41.38 -0.38
N THR A 473 9.65 40.22 -0.65
CA THR A 473 8.61 39.62 0.21
C THR A 473 9.19 39.05 1.51
N VAL A 474 10.44 38.56 1.47
CA VAL A 474 11.14 38.00 2.64
C VAL A 474 11.72 39.12 3.50
N LEU A 475 12.33 40.13 2.88
CA LEU A 475 12.87 41.31 3.56
C LEU A 475 11.82 42.08 4.38
N ARG A 476 10.58 42.17 3.87
CA ARG A 476 9.43 42.76 4.61
C ARG A 476 9.07 42.02 5.90
N ASN A 477 9.54 40.80 6.08
CA ASN A 477 9.29 39.92 7.23
C ASN A 477 10.59 39.46 7.90
N SER A 478 11.65 40.27 7.79
CA SER A 478 12.99 39.97 8.32
C SER A 478 13.17 40.31 9.80
N ASP A 479 12.21 41.02 10.41
CA ASP A 479 12.27 41.47 11.81
C ASP A 479 11.66 40.46 12.81
N CYS A 480 10.76 39.57 12.37
CA CYS A 480 9.90 38.78 13.24
C CYS A 480 9.80 37.31 12.84
N VAL A 481 9.95 36.39 13.79
CA VAL A 481 9.76 34.94 13.61
C VAL A 481 8.97 34.33 14.77
N TYR A 482 8.09 33.38 14.44
CA TYR A 482 7.41 32.53 15.40
C TYR A 482 8.02 31.13 15.36
N LEU A 483 8.35 30.59 16.53
CA LEU A 483 8.78 29.22 16.74
C LEU A 483 7.75 28.52 17.61
N LEU A 484 7.43 27.28 17.27
CA LEU A 484 6.61 26.39 18.09
C LEU A 484 7.55 25.54 18.94
N LEU A 485 7.31 25.47 20.24
CA LEU A 485 7.83 24.38 21.06
C LEU A 485 6.75 23.30 21.12
N VAL A 486 7.10 22.04 20.89
CA VAL A 486 6.17 20.90 20.98
C VAL A 486 6.86 19.67 21.57
N ASP A 487 6.14 18.95 22.43
CA ASP A 487 6.45 17.58 22.84
C ASP A 487 5.28 16.63 22.52
N SER A 488 5.26 15.42 23.09
CA SER A 488 4.22 14.40 22.87
C SER A 488 2.86 14.71 23.49
N GLN A 489 2.76 15.76 24.32
CA GLN A 489 1.56 16.14 25.08
C GLN A 489 1.32 17.66 25.08
N PHE A 490 2.38 18.46 25.15
CA PHE A 490 2.36 19.91 25.33
C PHE A 490 2.91 20.67 24.13
N GLY A 491 2.66 21.98 24.13
CA GLY A 491 3.28 22.92 23.22
C GLY A 491 3.01 24.37 23.59
N GLY A 492 3.78 25.25 22.97
CA GLY A 492 3.70 26.70 23.16
C GLY A 492 4.44 27.42 22.05
N VAL A 493 4.51 28.75 22.17
CA VAL A 493 4.97 29.64 21.10
C VAL A 493 6.02 30.60 21.64
N ILE A 494 7.15 30.70 20.94
CA ILE A 494 8.14 31.76 21.13
C ILE A 494 8.05 32.69 19.92
N LYS A 495 7.69 33.95 20.17
CA LYS A 495 7.85 35.05 19.21
C LYS A 495 9.17 35.76 19.50
N VAL A 496 10.03 35.86 18.49
CA VAL A 496 11.25 36.69 18.53
C VAL A 496 11.10 37.79 17.48
N GLN A 497 11.23 39.04 17.92
CA GLN A 497 11.16 40.21 17.04
C GLN A 497 12.31 41.17 17.34
N GLY A 498 13.08 41.61 16.35
CA GLY A 498 14.23 42.49 16.57
C GLY A 498 14.80 43.08 15.28
N ASP A 499 15.53 44.18 15.43
CA ASP A 499 16.16 44.90 14.31
C ASP A 499 17.61 44.43 14.12
N LEU A 500 17.84 43.60 13.10
CA LEU A 500 19.16 43.04 12.79
C LEU A 500 20.19 44.06 12.30
N ASN A 501 19.79 45.28 11.92
CA ASN A 501 20.75 46.35 11.60
C ASN A 501 21.52 46.85 12.84
N LYS A 502 21.16 46.35 14.03
CA LYS A 502 21.83 46.61 15.31
C LYS A 502 22.63 45.41 15.84
N LEU A 503 22.76 44.34 15.06
CA LEU A 503 23.68 43.24 15.39
C LEU A 503 25.11 43.67 15.00
N ASP A 504 26.03 43.58 15.95
CA ASP A 504 27.45 43.74 15.67
C ASP A 504 28.01 42.47 15.01
N PHE A 505 29.01 42.60 14.13
CA PHE A 505 29.48 41.51 13.26
C PHE A 505 30.99 41.28 13.40
N ASP A 506 31.46 40.94 14.61
CA ASP A 506 32.81 40.40 14.79
C ASP A 506 32.83 38.89 14.45
N LEU A 507 33.56 38.53 13.39
CA LEU A 507 33.80 37.15 12.98
C LEU A 507 34.54 36.32 14.04
N ASN A 508 35.26 36.97 14.95
CA ASN A 508 35.99 36.31 16.04
C ASN A 508 35.13 36.12 17.30
N ASN A 509 33.98 36.80 17.41
CA ASN A 509 33.11 36.71 18.58
C ASN A 509 31.60 36.73 18.24
N VAL A 510 31.22 35.93 17.23
CA VAL A 510 29.84 35.81 16.73
C VAL A 510 28.82 35.50 17.84
N TYR A 511 29.21 34.72 18.86
CA TYR A 511 28.30 34.30 19.93
C TYR A 511 28.01 35.40 20.97
N ASP A 512 29.00 36.19 21.40
CA ASP A 512 28.72 37.33 22.30
C ASP A 512 27.96 38.44 21.55
N CYS A 513 28.30 38.71 20.28
CA CYS A 513 27.56 39.64 19.43
C CYS A 513 26.08 39.24 19.33
N ALA A 514 25.79 37.97 19.06
CA ALA A 514 24.44 37.42 19.06
C ALA A 514 23.75 37.57 20.43
N ALA A 515 24.44 37.24 21.53
CA ALA A 515 23.88 37.33 22.88
C ALA A 515 23.57 38.78 23.30
N GLU A 516 24.43 39.74 22.94
CA GLU A 516 24.21 41.17 23.22
C GLU A 516 23.08 41.76 22.38
N TRP A 517 22.94 41.36 21.10
CA TRP A 517 21.77 41.71 20.29
C TRP A 517 20.47 41.16 20.89
N ILE A 518 20.47 39.88 21.32
CA ILE A 518 19.32 39.27 22.00
C ILE A 518 18.92 40.06 23.25
N LYS A 519 19.89 40.49 24.08
CA LYS A 519 19.62 41.25 25.32
C LYS A 519 19.15 42.69 25.09
N LYS A 520 19.65 43.37 24.05
CA LYS A 520 19.49 44.84 23.87
C LYS A 520 18.56 45.24 22.73
N HIS A 521 18.36 44.38 21.74
CA HIS A 521 17.78 44.73 20.44
C HIS A 521 16.70 43.76 19.94
N ALA A 522 16.52 42.62 20.62
CA ALA A 522 15.39 41.72 20.43
C ALA A 522 14.32 41.90 21.54
N LYS A 523 13.06 41.73 21.15
CA LYS A 523 11.91 41.50 22.03
C LYS A 523 11.50 40.03 21.87
N ILE A 524 11.58 39.29 22.98
CA ILE A 524 11.11 37.91 23.06
C ILE A 524 9.72 37.93 23.73
N SER A 525 8.84 37.04 23.33
CA SER A 525 7.58 36.77 24.03
C SER A 525 7.29 35.27 23.95
N VAL A 526 7.10 34.64 25.10
CA VAL A 526 6.86 33.21 25.26
C VAL A 526 5.43 33.02 25.75
N SER A 527 4.70 32.03 25.22
CA SER A 527 3.39 31.65 25.75
C SER A 527 3.51 30.66 26.90
N SER A 528 2.41 30.39 27.60
CA SER A 528 2.32 29.23 28.49
C SER A 528 2.59 27.93 27.71
N ILE A 529 3.29 26.99 28.34
CA ILE A 529 3.41 25.63 27.80
C ILE A 529 2.15 24.85 28.19
N ASP A 530 1.17 24.90 27.31
CA ASP A 530 -0.16 24.31 27.47
C ASP A 530 -0.28 22.94 26.79
N ARG A 531 -1.35 22.20 27.10
CA ARG A 531 -1.65 20.94 26.40
C ARG A 531 -1.99 21.22 24.93
N VAL A 532 -1.42 20.40 24.04
CA VAL A 532 -1.73 20.40 22.60
C VAL A 532 -2.27 19.04 22.16
N TRP A 533 -1.75 17.94 22.73
CA TRP A 533 -2.08 16.59 22.29
C TRP A 533 -2.86 15.84 23.37
N ASN A 534 -3.96 15.20 22.97
CA ASN A 534 -4.70 14.30 23.86
C ASN A 534 -3.90 13.00 24.10
N LYS A 535 -4.39 12.11 24.98
CA LYS A 535 -3.70 10.86 25.35
C LYS A 535 -3.53 9.84 24.21
N LEU A 536 -3.97 10.17 22.99
CA LEU A 536 -3.86 9.37 21.77
C LEU A 536 -3.03 10.09 20.68
N GLY A 537 -2.24 11.12 21.04
CA GLY A 537 -1.40 11.88 20.11
C GLY A 537 -2.15 12.77 19.11
N ASN A 538 -3.48 12.89 19.23
CA ASN A 538 -4.29 13.73 18.36
C ASN A 538 -4.38 15.15 18.93
N ALA A 539 -4.36 16.17 18.06
CA ALA A 539 -4.51 17.56 18.46
C ALA A 539 -5.84 17.75 19.22
N ASN A 540 -5.77 18.33 20.43
CA ASN A 540 -6.95 18.59 21.23
C ASN A 540 -7.45 20.01 20.93
N TRP A 541 -8.31 20.13 19.92
CA TRP A 541 -8.78 21.41 19.38
C TRP A 541 -9.51 22.33 20.38
N GLY A 542 -9.86 21.83 21.57
CA GLY A 542 -10.42 22.63 22.67
C GLY A 542 -9.39 23.14 23.70
N ASP A 543 -8.13 22.72 23.63
CA ASP A 543 -7.08 23.14 24.58
C ASP A 543 -6.40 24.45 24.13
N ILE A 544 -6.00 25.26 25.11
CA ILE A 544 -5.38 26.58 24.91
C ILE A 544 -4.08 26.49 24.11
N GLY A 545 -3.25 25.48 24.35
CA GLY A 545 -1.99 25.29 23.63
C GLY A 545 -2.21 25.04 22.13
N THR A 546 -3.20 24.22 21.77
CA THR A 546 -3.58 23.98 20.38
C THR A 546 -4.00 25.29 19.70
N LEU A 547 -4.79 26.12 20.39
CA LEU A 547 -5.20 27.43 19.89
C LEU A 547 -4.01 28.40 19.73
N GLN A 548 -3.08 28.44 20.68
CA GLN A 548 -1.86 29.26 20.58
C GLN A 548 -1.00 28.85 19.37
N VAL A 549 -0.76 27.55 19.18
CA VAL A 549 0.00 27.01 18.04
C VAL A 549 -0.67 27.36 16.71
N LEU A 550 -2.00 27.24 16.61
CA LEU A 550 -2.77 27.63 15.43
C LEU A 550 -2.69 29.13 15.15
N ILE A 551 -2.82 29.99 16.17
CA ILE A 551 -2.72 31.45 16.03
C ILE A 551 -1.32 31.86 15.57
N ALA A 552 -0.27 31.20 16.06
CA ALA A 552 1.12 31.44 15.62
C ALA A 552 1.34 31.03 14.15
N LEU A 553 0.82 29.86 13.73
CA LEU A 553 0.82 29.44 12.33
C LEU A 553 0.05 30.44 11.45
N PHE A 554 -1.14 30.86 11.88
CA PHE A 554 -2.00 31.80 11.16
C PHE A 554 -1.35 33.18 10.97
N HIS A 555 -0.83 33.79 12.03
CA HIS A 555 -0.10 35.07 11.92
C HIS A 555 1.18 34.95 11.08
N SER A 556 1.87 33.80 11.10
CA SER A 556 3.03 33.57 10.24
C SER A 556 2.64 33.45 8.77
N MET A 557 1.51 32.80 8.46
CA MET A 557 0.96 32.77 7.10
C MET A 557 0.57 34.19 6.64
N ILE A 558 -0.09 34.99 7.50
CA ILE A 558 -0.46 36.37 7.18
C ILE A 558 0.76 37.25 6.90
N GLN A 559 1.87 37.08 7.63
CA GLN A 559 3.13 37.78 7.36
C GLN A 559 3.63 37.54 5.92
N PHE A 560 3.57 36.31 5.43
CA PHE A 560 4.05 35.96 4.08
C PHE A 560 3.04 36.13 2.95
N TYR A 561 1.74 36.02 3.22
CA TYR A 561 0.68 35.95 2.19
C TYR A 561 -0.38 37.07 2.28
N GLY A 562 -0.40 37.85 3.36
CA GLY A 562 -1.45 38.84 3.65
C GLY A 562 -2.67 38.24 4.36
N GLU A 563 -3.65 39.10 4.68
CA GLU A 563 -4.89 38.69 5.34
C GLU A 563 -5.72 37.71 4.46
N PRO A 564 -6.44 36.74 5.05
CA PRO A 564 -7.27 35.80 4.30
C PRO A 564 -8.41 36.49 3.53
N LYS A 565 -8.78 35.92 2.38
CA LYS A 565 -9.92 36.40 1.58
C LYS A 565 -11.29 35.94 2.09
N TYR A 566 -11.31 34.94 2.98
CA TYR A 566 -12.51 34.31 3.53
C TYR A 566 -12.42 34.31 5.05
N SER A 567 -13.57 34.33 5.72
CA SER A 567 -13.67 34.25 7.17
C SER A 567 -13.43 32.81 7.68
N LEU A 568 -13.12 32.69 8.97
CA LEU A 568 -12.91 31.39 9.62
C LEU A 568 -14.18 30.54 9.69
N ASP A 569 -15.36 31.17 9.78
CA ASP A 569 -16.66 30.49 9.86
C ASP A 569 -17.04 29.81 8.53
N GLU A 570 -16.70 30.44 7.39
CA GLU A 570 -16.88 29.87 6.05
C GLU A 570 -16.05 28.58 5.88
N LEU A 571 -14.77 28.63 6.27
CA LEU A 571 -13.84 27.49 6.17
C LEU A 571 -14.22 26.32 7.10
N ALA A 572 -14.72 26.60 8.31
CA ALA A 572 -15.13 25.57 9.26
C ALA A 572 -16.39 24.81 8.80
N THR A 573 -17.25 25.47 8.03
CA THR A 573 -18.50 24.89 7.50
C THR A 573 -18.22 23.85 6.41
N GLU A 574 -17.31 24.17 5.49
CA GLU A 574 -16.88 23.29 4.39
C GLU A 574 -16.24 21.97 4.89
N HIS A 575 -15.30 22.07 5.83
CA HIS A 575 -14.60 20.92 6.41
C HIS A 575 -15.55 19.88 7.04
N SER A 576 -16.64 20.34 7.64
CA SER A 576 -17.60 19.47 8.35
C SER A 576 -18.40 18.57 7.40
N SER A 577 -18.70 19.04 6.19
CA SER A 577 -19.46 18.31 5.17
C SER A 577 -18.69 17.08 4.66
N ARG A 578 -17.42 17.30 4.29
CA ARG A 578 -16.49 16.28 3.79
C ARG A 578 -16.27 15.12 4.77
N LEU A 579 -16.19 15.45 6.06
CA LEU A 579 -15.95 14.46 7.12
C LEU A 579 -17.20 13.59 7.42
N GLN A 580 -18.39 14.03 7.00
CA GLN A 580 -19.60 13.19 6.97
C GLN A 580 -19.59 12.22 5.80
N SER A 581 -19.31 12.73 4.59
CA SER A 581 -19.30 11.98 3.33
C SER A 581 -18.42 10.70 3.40
N ARG A 582 -17.15 10.85 3.80
CA ARG A 582 -16.16 9.75 3.95
C ARG A 582 -16.50 8.66 4.98
N ARG A 583 -17.60 8.78 5.74
CA ARG A 583 -18.06 7.75 6.68
C ARG A 583 -19.06 6.78 6.06
N SER A 584 -19.88 7.27 5.13
CA SER A 584 -20.82 6.46 4.35
C SER A 584 -20.09 5.64 3.27
N GLU A 585 -18.95 6.13 2.78
CA GLU A 585 -18.02 5.50 1.83
C GLU A 585 -17.37 4.16 2.31
N ARG A 586 -17.78 3.62 3.48
CA ARG A 586 -17.07 2.54 4.20
C ARG A 586 -17.97 1.43 4.78
N HIS A 587 -19.12 1.16 4.18
CA HIS A 587 -20.08 0.17 4.72
C HIS A 587 -19.81 -1.29 4.31
N LEU A 588 -19.70 -2.18 5.31
CA LEU A 588 -19.73 -3.65 5.13
C LEU A 588 -21.17 -4.13 4.88
N VAL A 589 -21.43 -4.76 3.72
CA VAL A 589 -22.60 -5.64 3.46
C VAL A 589 -22.15 -6.81 2.56
N ASP A 590 -22.98 -7.86 2.45
CA ASP A 590 -22.62 -9.27 2.24
C ASP A 590 -22.96 -9.83 0.82
N ARG A 591 -22.36 -10.99 0.46
CA ARG A 591 -22.78 -12.06 -0.52
C ARG A 591 -22.49 -12.03 -2.06
N GLN A 592 -21.82 -13.12 -2.48
CA GLN A 592 -22.12 -14.06 -3.60
C GLN A 592 -21.67 -13.85 -5.08
N ALA A 593 -20.50 -14.43 -5.40
CA ALA A 593 -20.21 -15.48 -6.41
C ALA A 593 -20.64 -15.41 -7.90
N ASN A 594 -19.66 -15.50 -8.85
CA ASN A 594 -19.48 -16.61 -9.84
C ASN A 594 -18.49 -16.31 -11.02
N GLY A 595 -17.68 -17.30 -11.47
CA GLY A 595 -17.59 -17.61 -12.93
C GLY A 595 -16.30 -17.43 -13.78
N ASN A 596 -15.25 -18.24 -13.54
CA ASN A 596 -14.40 -18.98 -14.53
C ASN A 596 -13.52 -18.31 -15.65
N GLY A 597 -12.31 -18.91 -15.84
CA GLY A 597 -11.48 -18.95 -17.07
C GLY A 597 -10.05 -18.35 -16.93
N LEU A 598 -8.98 -19.11 -16.59
CA LEU A 598 -8.12 -19.98 -17.44
C LEU A 598 -7.47 -19.21 -18.61
N PHE A 599 -6.14 -19.16 -18.84
CA PHE A 599 -4.98 -20.08 -18.66
C PHE A 599 -3.65 -19.22 -18.70
N ARG A 600 -2.36 -19.62 -18.54
CA ARG A 600 -1.56 -20.81 -18.06
C ARG A 600 -0.07 -20.58 -18.47
N PHE A 601 0.96 -20.85 -17.63
CA PHE A 601 2.25 -21.55 -17.97
C PHE A 601 3.35 -21.58 -16.85
N GLN A 602 3.89 -22.79 -16.60
CA GLN A 602 5.27 -23.19 -16.16
C GLN A 602 6.03 -22.59 -14.94
N GLN A 603 5.78 -23.14 -13.73
CA GLN A 603 6.53 -24.23 -13.02
C GLN A 603 8.09 -24.21 -12.80
N ARG A 604 8.52 -24.85 -11.66
CA ARG A 604 9.87 -25.37 -11.23
C ARG A 604 10.89 -24.37 -10.64
N SER A 605 11.71 -24.68 -9.61
CA SER A 605 11.85 -25.85 -8.69
C SER A 605 12.53 -25.41 -7.35
N HIS A 606 12.46 -26.21 -6.28
CA HIS A 606 12.86 -25.81 -4.91
C HIS A 606 13.71 -26.87 -4.18
N SER A 607 14.66 -26.48 -3.31
CA SER A 607 15.51 -27.37 -2.46
C SER A 607 14.91 -27.64 -1.05
N PRO A 608 15.51 -28.46 -0.15
CA PRO A 608 14.76 -29.16 0.91
C PRO A 608 14.89 -28.63 2.36
N GLU A 609 15.94 -27.91 2.72
CA GLU A 609 15.90 -27.00 3.89
C GLU A 609 16.55 -25.68 3.49
N ILE A 610 15.83 -24.59 3.73
CA ILE A 610 16.30 -23.27 3.34
C ILE A 610 15.88 -22.22 4.37
N VAL A 611 16.85 -21.45 4.86
CA VAL A 611 16.61 -20.06 5.23
C VAL A 611 16.81 -19.28 3.94
N GLU A 612 15.75 -18.68 3.40
CA GLU A 612 15.83 -17.81 2.21
C GLU A 612 15.80 -16.35 2.65
N VAL A 613 16.63 -15.53 2.00
CA VAL A 613 16.55 -14.06 2.00
C VAL A 613 16.52 -13.63 0.54
N GLN A 614 15.41 -13.02 0.11
CA GLN A 614 15.31 -12.49 -1.24
C GLN A 614 15.79 -11.04 -1.25
N GLU A 615 17.04 -10.84 -1.68
CA GLU A 615 17.59 -9.50 -1.94
C GLU A 615 17.09 -9.00 -3.30
N GLU A 616 16.20 -8.00 -3.29
CA GLU A 616 15.94 -7.21 -4.49
C GLU A 616 17.11 -6.25 -4.71
N ALA A 617 17.88 -6.48 -5.78
CA ALA A 617 18.91 -5.55 -6.20
C ALA A 617 18.26 -4.18 -6.48
N ALA A 618 18.77 -3.12 -5.87
CA ALA A 618 18.16 -1.79 -5.88
C ALA A 618 17.92 -1.26 -7.32
N VAL A 619 16.70 -1.44 -7.81
CA VAL A 619 16.23 -0.81 -9.04
C VAL A 619 16.03 0.67 -8.73
N ASP A 620 16.70 1.55 -9.48
CA ASP A 620 16.49 3.00 -9.45
C ASP A 620 15.11 3.34 -10.05
N LEU A 621 14.04 2.99 -9.30
CA LEU A 621 12.66 3.28 -9.61
C LEU A 621 12.37 4.77 -9.43
N LYS A 622 12.93 5.54 -10.36
CA LYS A 622 12.36 6.83 -10.76
C LYS A 622 10.87 6.63 -11.08
N PRO A 623 10.00 7.62 -10.80
CA PRO A 623 8.58 7.54 -11.17
C PRO A 623 8.46 7.14 -12.65
N GLN A 624 7.71 6.07 -12.93
CA GLN A 624 7.69 5.44 -14.26
C GLN A 624 7.25 6.45 -15.33
N GLU A 625 8.19 6.93 -16.16
CA GLU A 625 7.90 7.94 -17.16
C GLU A 625 7.06 7.35 -18.30
N THR A 626 5.81 7.81 -18.42
CA THR A 626 5.05 7.65 -19.66
C THR A 626 5.76 8.43 -20.79
N LEU A 627 5.74 7.87 -22.01
CA LEU A 627 6.58 8.37 -23.11
C LEU A 627 6.17 9.80 -23.54
N LYS A 628 6.92 10.78 -23.04
CA LYS A 628 6.81 12.18 -23.45
C LYS A 628 7.60 12.42 -24.73
N LEU A 629 6.90 12.81 -25.79
CA LEU A 629 7.49 13.15 -27.08
C LEU A 629 7.83 14.64 -27.12
N GLU A 630 9.04 14.98 -27.55
CA GLU A 630 9.45 16.37 -27.69
C GLU A 630 8.77 17.03 -28.90
N ILE A 631 8.35 18.29 -28.75
CA ILE A 631 7.83 19.10 -29.85
C ILE A 631 8.92 19.28 -30.92
N GLY A 632 8.56 19.05 -32.18
CA GLY A 632 9.47 19.03 -33.31
C GLY A 632 10.10 17.67 -33.62
N SER A 633 9.98 16.67 -32.73
CA SER A 633 10.45 15.30 -33.00
C SER A 633 9.61 14.61 -34.07
N VAL A 634 10.20 13.63 -34.77
CA VAL A 634 9.50 12.78 -35.76
C VAL A 634 9.43 11.36 -35.23
N VAL A 635 8.21 10.85 -35.05
CA VAL A 635 7.94 9.47 -34.66
C VAL A 635 7.67 8.64 -35.90
N LEU A 636 8.45 7.58 -36.09
CA LEU A 636 8.17 6.55 -37.10
C LEU A 636 7.21 5.52 -36.52
N MET A 637 6.15 5.22 -37.26
CA MET A 637 5.14 4.24 -36.90
C MET A 637 5.11 3.10 -37.92
N ASP A 638 5.25 1.87 -37.43
CA ASP A 638 5.03 0.63 -38.17
C ASP A 638 3.52 0.33 -38.15
N ASP A 639 2.87 0.29 -39.32
CA ASP A 639 1.58 -0.39 -39.51
C ASP A 639 1.75 -1.69 -40.32
N ALA A 640 0.68 -2.48 -40.41
CA ALA A 640 0.74 -3.83 -40.98
C ALA A 640 1.09 -3.89 -42.49
N TYR A 641 1.25 -2.74 -43.16
CA TYR A 641 1.53 -2.63 -44.59
C TYR A 641 2.61 -1.59 -44.95
N SER A 642 2.96 -0.68 -44.04
CA SER A 642 3.78 0.49 -44.33
C SER A 642 4.36 1.15 -43.06
N GLN A 643 5.52 1.79 -43.19
CA GLN A 643 6.02 2.75 -42.21
C GLN A 643 5.59 4.17 -42.60
N LYS A 644 5.22 4.98 -41.60
CA LYS A 644 4.75 6.37 -41.76
C LYS A 644 5.40 7.27 -40.72
N GLY A 645 5.82 8.46 -41.12
CA GLY A 645 6.40 9.46 -40.21
C GLY A 645 5.37 10.47 -39.73
N PHE A 646 5.36 10.77 -38.43
CA PHE A 646 4.55 11.85 -37.85
C PHE A 646 5.45 12.81 -37.07
N GLN A 647 5.51 14.07 -37.50
CA GLN A 647 6.15 15.14 -36.75
C GLN A 647 5.21 15.65 -35.65
N ILE A 648 5.73 15.82 -34.43
CA ILE A 648 4.98 16.34 -33.28
C ILE A 648 4.99 17.86 -33.31
N ASN A 649 3.81 18.47 -33.27
CA ASN A 649 3.64 19.92 -33.44
C ASN A 649 3.41 20.65 -32.10
N ASP A 650 2.56 20.09 -31.24
CA ASP A 650 2.18 20.67 -29.93
C ASP A 650 1.49 19.62 -29.04
N ILE A 651 1.39 19.87 -27.74
CA ILE A 651 0.68 19.03 -26.76
C ILE A 651 -0.73 19.60 -26.53
N LEU A 652 -1.78 18.82 -26.85
CA LEU A 652 -3.17 19.26 -26.70
C LEU A 652 -3.68 19.11 -25.25
N THR A 653 -3.25 18.07 -24.56
CA THR A 653 -3.59 17.82 -23.14
C THR A 653 -2.43 17.16 -22.39
N ASP A 654 -2.07 17.71 -21.22
CA ASP A 654 -1.26 17.06 -20.18
C ASP A 654 -2.07 15.98 -19.40
N SER A 655 -2.93 15.25 -20.11
CA SER A 655 -3.59 14.05 -19.60
C SER A 655 -2.58 12.93 -19.43
N ASP A 656 -2.94 11.87 -18.69
CA ASP A 656 -2.18 10.62 -18.69
C ASP A 656 -3.00 9.50 -19.37
N PRO A 657 -2.60 9.00 -20.56
CA PRO A 657 -1.48 9.47 -21.38
C PRO A 657 -1.75 10.83 -22.08
N PRO A 658 -0.71 11.55 -22.51
CA PRO A 658 -0.85 12.84 -23.19
C PRO A 658 -1.32 12.70 -24.64
N ILE A 659 -2.07 13.70 -25.12
CA ILE A 659 -2.55 13.79 -26.51
C ILE A 659 -1.72 14.85 -27.24
N TYR A 660 -1.12 14.46 -28.37
CA TYR A 660 -0.31 15.34 -29.21
C TYR A 660 -1.07 15.76 -30.46
N THR A 661 -0.77 16.95 -30.97
CA THR A 661 -1.05 17.30 -32.37
C THR A 661 0.17 16.94 -33.23
N SER A 662 -0.06 16.40 -34.42
CA SER A 662 1.00 15.91 -35.29
C SER A 662 0.67 16.12 -36.77
N THR A 663 1.71 16.16 -37.60
CA THR A 663 1.61 16.28 -39.06
C THR A 663 2.33 15.11 -39.72
N PRO A 664 1.72 14.40 -40.69
CA PRO A 664 2.39 13.32 -41.41
C PRO A 664 3.51 13.90 -42.29
N VAL A 665 4.67 13.24 -42.30
CA VAL A 665 5.85 13.68 -43.06
C VAL A 665 5.59 13.63 -44.58
N GLU A 666 4.71 12.74 -45.01
CA GLU A 666 4.34 12.55 -46.42
C GLU A 666 3.27 13.56 -46.90
N GLU A 667 2.49 14.16 -45.99
CA GLU A 667 1.41 15.11 -46.30
C GLU A 667 1.41 16.34 -45.35
N PRO A 668 2.42 17.23 -45.44
CA PRO A 668 2.65 18.31 -44.48
C PRO A 668 1.56 19.39 -44.39
N THR A 669 0.51 19.30 -45.20
CA THR A 669 -0.67 20.19 -45.16
C THR A 669 -1.79 19.69 -44.26
N LYS A 670 -1.65 18.51 -43.64
CA LYS A 670 -2.64 17.92 -42.73
C LYS A 670 -2.15 17.90 -41.28
N THR A 671 -3.09 17.91 -40.34
CA THR A 671 -2.82 17.75 -38.90
C THR A 671 -3.75 16.70 -38.33
N TYR A 672 -3.25 15.88 -37.41
CA TYR A 672 -3.95 14.78 -36.74
C TYR A 672 -3.69 14.79 -35.23
N LEU A 673 -4.58 14.17 -34.46
CA LEU A 673 -4.32 13.84 -33.05
C LEU A 673 -3.56 12.52 -32.97
N LEU A 674 -2.51 12.49 -32.16
CA LEU A 674 -1.66 11.32 -31.93
C LEU A 674 -1.69 10.98 -30.44
N TYR A 675 -2.03 9.74 -30.13
CA TYR A 675 -2.12 9.19 -28.77
C TYR A 675 -1.02 8.15 -28.59
N VAL A 676 -0.22 8.28 -27.54
CA VAL A 676 0.87 7.35 -27.21
C VAL A 676 0.43 6.48 -26.04
N GLY A 677 0.43 5.16 -26.22
CA GLY A 677 0.15 4.22 -25.14
C GLY A 677 1.38 3.79 -24.36
N SER A 678 1.21 2.85 -23.43
CA SER A 678 2.31 2.35 -22.58
C SER A 678 3.19 1.32 -23.32
N SER A 679 4.49 1.30 -23.03
CA SER A 679 5.42 0.37 -23.68
C SER A 679 5.15 -1.09 -23.24
N PRO A 680 5.18 -2.09 -24.15
CA PRO A 680 5.00 -3.50 -23.79
C PRO A 680 6.03 -4.06 -22.79
N SER A 681 7.18 -3.41 -22.62
CA SER A 681 8.19 -3.78 -21.63
C SER A 681 7.91 -3.27 -20.20
N HIS A 682 6.88 -2.42 -20.01
CA HIS A 682 6.49 -1.87 -18.71
C HIS A 682 5.21 -2.56 -18.16
N LEU A 683 4.86 -3.75 -18.67
CA LEU A 683 3.65 -4.48 -18.29
C LEU A 683 3.90 -5.35 -17.04
N GLU A 684 3.93 -4.71 -15.87
CA GLU A 684 3.96 -5.40 -14.58
C GLU A 684 2.57 -5.94 -14.15
N PRO A 685 2.52 -6.97 -13.29
CA PRO A 685 1.30 -7.73 -13.00
C PRO A 685 0.42 -7.09 -11.91
N ALA A 686 0.31 -5.76 -11.85
CA ALA A 686 -0.57 -5.05 -10.91
C ALA A 686 -2.01 -5.00 -11.48
N TRP A 687 -2.94 -5.76 -10.88
CA TRP A 687 -4.31 -5.92 -11.41
C TRP A 687 -5.23 -4.70 -11.20
N GLU A 688 -4.88 -3.76 -10.33
CA GLU A 688 -5.80 -2.68 -9.92
C GLU A 688 -5.83 -1.47 -10.89
N ASP A 689 -4.77 -1.23 -11.68
CA ASP A 689 -4.68 -0.06 -12.58
C ASP A 689 -4.54 -0.42 -14.09
N MET A 690 -4.89 -1.64 -14.49
CA MET A 690 -4.87 -2.00 -15.93
C MET A 690 -5.83 -1.17 -16.81
N ASN A 691 -6.78 -0.43 -16.22
CA ASN A 691 -7.67 0.45 -16.98
C ASN A 691 -6.95 1.69 -17.55
N SER A 692 -5.87 2.17 -16.92
CA SER A 692 -5.11 3.32 -17.41
C SER A 692 -4.08 2.92 -18.48
N TRP A 693 -3.26 1.90 -18.22
CA TRP A 693 -2.12 1.52 -19.08
C TRP A 693 -2.48 1.07 -20.50
N TYR A 694 -3.71 0.57 -20.72
CA TYR A 694 -4.20 0.08 -22.02
C TYR A 694 -5.10 1.07 -22.79
N GLN A 695 -5.27 2.33 -22.35
CA GLN A 695 -6.22 3.29 -22.95
C GLN A 695 -6.13 3.40 -24.49
N VAL A 696 -4.93 3.55 -25.06
CA VAL A 696 -4.74 3.71 -26.51
C VAL A 696 -5.08 2.42 -27.27
N GLN A 697 -4.78 1.26 -26.68
CA GLN A 697 -5.11 -0.07 -27.19
C GLN A 697 -6.64 -0.30 -27.15
N ARG A 698 -7.32 0.06 -26.06
CA ARG A 698 -8.79 0.02 -25.97
C ARG A 698 -9.43 0.99 -26.96
N GLN A 699 -8.95 2.23 -27.08
CA GLN A 699 -9.46 3.21 -28.04
C GLN A 699 -9.31 2.71 -29.49
N THR A 700 -8.18 2.05 -29.80
CA THR A 700 -7.96 1.39 -31.10
C THR A 700 -8.95 0.23 -31.33
N LYS A 701 -9.21 -0.63 -30.32
CA LYS A 701 -10.26 -1.69 -30.39
C LYS A 701 -11.63 -1.07 -30.67
N VAL A 702 -12.01 -0.02 -29.93
CA VAL A 702 -13.32 0.65 -30.03
C VAL A 702 -13.53 1.30 -31.39
N LEU A 703 -12.59 2.13 -31.86
CA LEU A 703 -12.71 2.78 -33.18
C LEU A 703 -12.65 1.78 -34.34
N THR A 704 -11.88 0.69 -34.20
CA THR A 704 -11.90 -0.43 -35.16
C THR A 704 -13.26 -1.12 -35.19
N LEU A 705 -13.86 -1.40 -34.02
CA LEU A 705 -15.18 -2.01 -33.91
C LEU A 705 -16.29 -1.11 -34.48
N MET A 706 -16.24 0.20 -34.22
CA MET A 706 -17.14 1.18 -34.82
C MET A 706 -17.05 1.15 -36.35
N LYS A 707 -15.83 1.18 -36.90
CA LYS A 707 -15.57 1.09 -38.34
C LYS A 707 -16.06 -0.23 -38.95
N GLN A 708 -15.86 -1.36 -38.27
CA GLN A 708 -16.36 -2.68 -38.68
C GLN A 708 -17.89 -2.79 -38.65
N ARG A 709 -18.56 -2.17 -37.67
CA ARG A 709 -20.02 -2.12 -37.54
C ARG A 709 -20.67 -1.04 -38.43
N GLY A 710 -19.90 -0.33 -39.25
CA GLY A 710 -20.39 0.73 -40.13
C GLY A 710 -20.83 2.01 -39.41
N ILE A 711 -20.47 2.18 -38.13
CA ILE A 711 -20.80 3.38 -37.36
C ILE A 711 -19.97 4.54 -37.91
N SER A 712 -20.63 5.42 -38.65
CA SER A 712 -20.04 6.64 -39.20
C SER A 712 -20.83 7.86 -38.72
N SER A 713 -20.15 8.72 -37.97
CA SER A 713 -20.68 9.99 -37.48
C SER A 713 -19.59 11.04 -37.55
N ARG A 714 -19.91 12.25 -38.01
CA ARG A 714 -18.96 13.38 -38.06
C ARG A 714 -18.55 13.89 -36.67
N TYR A 715 -19.22 13.42 -35.62
CA TYR A 715 -19.02 13.80 -34.22
C TYR A 715 -18.23 12.72 -33.43
N ILE A 716 -17.79 11.65 -34.10
CA ILE A 716 -16.89 10.61 -33.58
C ILE A 716 -15.55 10.72 -34.33
N PRO A 717 -14.39 10.61 -33.67
CA PRO A 717 -13.08 10.66 -34.34
C PRO A 717 -12.89 9.45 -35.26
N GLN A 718 -12.40 9.72 -36.47
CA GLN A 718 -12.02 8.69 -37.42
C GLN A 718 -10.58 8.26 -37.20
N MET A 719 -10.36 6.95 -37.02
CA MET A 719 -9.03 6.37 -37.00
C MET A 719 -8.38 6.47 -38.39
N VAL A 720 -7.35 7.32 -38.48
CA VAL A 720 -6.54 7.55 -39.68
C VAL A 720 -5.53 6.43 -39.86
N SER A 721 -4.80 6.11 -38.77
CA SER A 721 -3.92 4.96 -38.70
C SER A 721 -3.68 4.53 -37.25
N SER A 722 -3.13 3.35 -37.05
CA SER A 722 -2.81 2.76 -35.76
C SER A 722 -1.66 1.77 -35.94
N GLY A 723 -0.66 1.81 -35.07
CA GLY A 723 0.57 1.06 -35.26
C GLY A 723 1.44 1.06 -34.02
N ARG A 724 2.75 0.91 -34.20
CA ARG A 724 3.72 0.94 -33.10
C ARG A 724 4.94 1.81 -33.41
N VAL A 725 5.50 2.45 -32.38
CA VAL A 725 6.76 3.21 -32.45
C VAL A 725 7.91 2.32 -32.95
N VAL A 726 8.60 2.80 -33.97
CA VAL A 726 9.93 2.33 -34.41
C VAL A 726 10.96 3.33 -33.92
N HIS A 727 12.01 2.86 -33.24
CA HIS A 727 13.13 3.72 -32.85
C HIS A 727 14.05 3.98 -34.06
N PRO A 728 14.80 5.10 -34.10
CA PRO A 728 15.81 5.31 -35.13
C PRO A 728 16.94 4.25 -35.04
N GLY A 729 17.45 3.83 -36.20
CA GLY A 729 18.52 2.84 -36.32
C GLY A 729 18.04 1.42 -36.68
N PRO A 730 18.96 0.46 -36.91
CA PRO A 730 18.61 -0.91 -37.25
C PRO A 730 17.98 -1.63 -36.04
N CYS A 731 16.74 -2.09 -36.20
CA CYS A 731 15.98 -2.78 -35.16
C CYS A 731 16.13 -4.30 -35.29
N ASN A 732 16.81 -4.94 -34.33
CA ASN A 732 17.08 -6.39 -34.31
C ASN A 732 15.86 -7.25 -33.90
N LYS A 733 14.64 -6.79 -34.21
CA LYS A 733 13.38 -7.41 -33.80
C LYS A 733 13.06 -8.64 -34.70
N PRO A 734 12.91 -9.86 -34.15
CA PRO A 734 12.85 -11.08 -34.96
C PRO A 734 11.51 -11.29 -35.69
N ASN A 735 10.43 -10.65 -35.24
CA ASN A 735 9.08 -10.69 -35.82
C ASN A 735 8.24 -9.52 -35.28
N SER A 736 7.09 -9.20 -35.88
CA SER A 736 6.28 -8.03 -35.51
C SER A 736 5.77 -8.02 -34.05
N SER A 737 5.74 -9.17 -33.38
CA SER A 737 5.38 -9.32 -31.96
C SER A 737 6.55 -9.25 -30.97
N GLY A 738 7.80 -9.43 -31.42
CA GLY A 738 8.98 -9.45 -30.53
C GLY A 738 9.33 -8.11 -29.88
N SER A 739 10.09 -8.16 -28.79
CA SER A 739 10.76 -6.99 -28.22
C SER A 739 12.14 -6.79 -28.85
N CYS A 740 12.60 -5.54 -28.94
CA CYS A 740 13.96 -5.20 -29.34
C CYS A 740 14.80 -4.60 -28.19
N GLY A 741 14.29 -4.61 -26.96
CA GLY A 741 14.97 -4.09 -25.76
C GLY A 741 15.02 -2.56 -25.61
N HIS A 742 14.92 -1.80 -26.71
CA HIS A 742 14.88 -0.34 -26.65
C HIS A 742 13.55 0.17 -26.01
N PRO A 743 13.55 1.08 -25.01
CA PRO A 743 12.38 1.37 -24.18
C PRO A 743 11.09 1.74 -24.93
N TRP A 744 11.22 2.54 -25.99
CA TRP A 744 10.07 2.99 -26.79
C TRP A 744 9.65 2.01 -27.89
N CYS A 745 10.43 0.95 -28.13
CA CYS A 745 10.22 -0.02 -29.20
C CYS A 745 8.90 -0.78 -29.01
N SER A 746 8.06 -0.83 -30.05
CA SER A 746 6.75 -1.50 -30.00
C SER A 746 5.67 -0.79 -29.16
N THR A 747 5.93 0.41 -28.62
CA THR A 747 4.91 1.24 -27.94
C THR A 747 3.75 1.54 -28.90
N PRO A 748 2.48 1.33 -28.52
CA PRO A 748 1.35 1.49 -29.43
C PRO A 748 1.01 2.97 -29.66
N ILE A 749 0.71 3.32 -30.92
CA ILE A 749 0.26 4.65 -31.33
C ILE A 749 -1.10 4.54 -32.01
N LEU A 750 -1.98 5.49 -31.72
CA LEU A 750 -3.22 5.73 -32.47
C LEU A 750 -3.18 7.14 -33.07
N VAL A 751 -3.60 7.29 -34.33
CA VAL A 751 -3.71 8.58 -35.02
C VAL A 751 -5.14 8.80 -35.49
N THR A 752 -5.78 9.92 -35.10
CA THR A 752 -7.17 10.23 -35.45
C THR A 752 -7.37 11.61 -36.07
N SER A 753 -8.45 11.74 -36.82
CA SER A 753 -8.96 12.99 -37.40
C SER A 753 -10.42 13.20 -36.95
N PRO A 754 -10.91 14.43 -36.73
CA PRO A 754 -10.22 15.72 -36.89
C PRO A 754 -9.40 16.16 -35.66
N VAL A 755 -8.73 17.30 -35.79
CA VAL A 755 -8.09 18.07 -34.71
C VAL A 755 -8.98 19.25 -34.33
N GLY A 756 -8.95 19.68 -33.07
CA GLY A 756 -9.70 20.81 -32.55
C GLY A 756 -9.26 21.25 -31.16
N GLU A 757 -9.78 22.38 -30.68
CA GLU A 757 -9.51 22.92 -29.34
C GLU A 757 -10.42 22.23 -28.31
N THR A 758 -9.89 21.81 -27.15
CA THR A 758 -10.69 21.18 -26.09
C THR A 758 -11.68 22.16 -25.46
N ILE A 759 -12.80 21.66 -24.93
CA ILE A 759 -13.74 22.50 -24.16
C ILE A 759 -13.06 23.09 -22.91
N SER A 760 -12.15 22.35 -22.28
CA SER A 760 -11.32 22.83 -21.17
C SER A 760 -10.51 24.09 -21.53
N ASN A 761 -9.98 24.17 -22.76
CA ASN A 761 -9.28 25.37 -23.26
C ASN A 761 -10.25 26.49 -23.67
N LEU A 762 -11.36 26.17 -24.33
CA LEU A 762 -12.38 27.17 -24.69
C LEU A 762 -12.95 27.91 -23.47
N ILE A 763 -13.21 27.20 -22.37
CA ILE A 763 -13.67 27.81 -21.11
C ILE A 763 -12.58 28.73 -20.53
N ARG A 764 -11.33 28.27 -20.50
CA ARG A 764 -10.17 29.07 -20.05
C ARG A 764 -9.98 30.34 -20.87
N ASN A 765 -10.30 30.29 -22.16
CA ASN A 765 -10.24 31.39 -23.11
C ASN A 765 -11.51 32.27 -23.12
N GLY A 766 -12.57 31.90 -22.39
CA GLY A 766 -13.85 32.61 -22.36
C GLY A 766 -14.71 32.45 -23.63
N LEU A 767 -14.45 31.42 -24.43
CA LEU A 767 -15.01 31.19 -25.78
C LEU A 767 -16.13 30.12 -25.83
N PHE A 768 -16.71 29.77 -24.68
CA PHE A 768 -17.81 28.80 -24.58
C PHE A 768 -19.14 29.51 -24.23
N GLY A 769 -19.91 29.88 -25.26
CA GLY A 769 -21.18 30.60 -25.11
C GLY A 769 -22.44 29.71 -25.21
N VAL A 770 -23.59 30.37 -25.36
CA VAL A 770 -24.90 29.70 -25.51
C VAL A 770 -24.97 28.85 -26.79
N GLU A 771 -24.44 29.36 -27.90
CA GLU A 771 -24.35 28.60 -29.15
C GLU A 771 -23.43 27.39 -29.03
N GLU A 772 -22.26 27.54 -28.40
CA GLU A 772 -21.36 26.43 -28.11
C GLU A 772 -22.04 25.36 -27.25
N ALA A 773 -22.77 25.74 -26.20
CA ALA A 773 -23.48 24.80 -25.34
C ALA A 773 -24.57 24.01 -26.10
N LEU A 774 -25.38 24.69 -26.93
CA LEU A 774 -26.40 24.05 -27.76
C LEU A 774 -25.80 23.08 -28.79
N ARG A 775 -24.75 23.51 -29.48
CA ARG A 775 -24.05 22.70 -30.49
C ARG A 775 -23.30 21.53 -29.86
N CYS A 776 -22.59 21.75 -28.74
CA CYS A 776 -21.93 20.71 -27.96
C CYS A 776 -22.94 19.64 -27.50
N CYS A 777 -24.12 20.05 -27.02
CA CYS A 777 -25.20 19.14 -26.67
C CYS A 777 -25.66 18.32 -27.89
N HIS A 778 -26.02 18.95 -29.01
CA HIS A 778 -26.47 18.24 -30.21
C HIS A 778 -25.42 17.28 -30.78
N ASP A 779 -24.17 17.71 -30.84
CA ASP A 779 -23.08 16.99 -31.52
C ASP A 779 -22.58 15.81 -30.67
N CYS A 780 -22.39 16.01 -29.35
CA CYS A 780 -22.07 14.90 -28.44
C CYS A 780 -23.23 13.91 -28.37
N LEU A 781 -24.48 14.38 -28.31
CA LEU A 781 -25.64 13.48 -28.32
C LEU A 781 -25.78 12.71 -29.64
N SER A 782 -25.33 13.29 -30.76
CA SER A 782 -25.26 12.61 -32.06
C SER A 782 -24.13 11.58 -32.13
N ALA A 783 -23.03 11.78 -31.40
CA ALA A 783 -21.98 10.77 -31.23
C ALA A 783 -22.49 9.58 -30.37
N LEU A 784 -23.13 9.89 -29.24
CA LEU A 784 -23.71 8.90 -28.34
C LEU A 784 -24.82 8.08 -29.01
N ALA A 785 -25.73 8.70 -29.77
CA ALA A 785 -26.75 8.00 -30.54
C ALA A 785 -26.15 6.95 -31.50
N ALA A 786 -25.10 7.35 -32.22
CA ALA A 786 -24.41 6.48 -33.18
C ALA A 786 -23.70 5.30 -32.49
N ALA A 787 -23.03 5.53 -31.35
CA ALA A 787 -22.37 4.49 -30.56
C ALA A 787 -23.38 3.53 -29.88
N ALA A 788 -24.42 4.08 -29.24
CA ALA A 788 -25.45 3.33 -28.53
C ALA A 788 -26.25 2.40 -29.45
N SER A 789 -26.39 2.74 -30.73
CA SER A 789 -27.00 1.86 -31.75
C SER A 789 -26.35 0.47 -31.86
N SER A 790 -25.07 0.36 -31.44
CA SER A 790 -24.30 -0.88 -31.40
C SER A 790 -23.92 -1.30 -29.97
N GLY A 791 -24.62 -0.80 -28.96
CA GLY A 791 -24.38 -1.12 -27.54
C GLY A 791 -23.13 -0.49 -26.92
N ILE A 792 -22.43 0.40 -27.62
CA ILE A 792 -21.22 1.06 -27.11
C ILE A 792 -21.63 2.26 -26.26
N ARG A 793 -21.09 2.37 -25.03
CA ARG A 793 -21.26 3.51 -24.12
C ARG A 793 -19.90 4.16 -23.83
N HIS A 794 -19.84 5.46 -23.56
CA HIS A 794 -18.57 6.21 -23.52
C HIS A 794 -17.86 6.14 -22.15
N GLY A 795 -18.57 6.38 -21.05
CA GLY A 795 -18.04 6.17 -19.69
C GLY A 795 -16.93 7.11 -19.18
N ASP A 796 -16.58 8.16 -19.93
CA ASP A 796 -15.63 9.23 -19.53
C ASP A 796 -15.91 10.49 -20.37
N ILE A 797 -17.02 11.19 -20.08
CA ILE A 797 -17.46 12.39 -20.81
C ILE A 797 -17.11 13.61 -19.95
N ARG A 798 -16.09 14.37 -20.37
CA ARG A 798 -15.52 15.50 -19.63
C ARG A 798 -14.95 16.58 -20.57
N PRO A 799 -14.69 17.82 -20.13
CA PRO A 799 -14.24 18.93 -20.98
C PRO A 799 -12.92 18.69 -21.76
N GLU A 800 -12.08 17.77 -21.28
CA GLU A 800 -10.83 17.34 -21.90
C GLU A 800 -11.08 16.39 -23.08
N ASN A 801 -12.17 15.62 -23.00
CA ASN A 801 -12.53 14.55 -23.94
C ASN A 801 -13.47 15.07 -25.05
N VAL A 802 -13.67 16.38 -25.19
CA VAL A 802 -14.49 16.97 -26.27
C VAL A 802 -13.74 18.12 -26.93
N ILE A 803 -13.62 18.08 -28.26
CA ILE A 803 -12.94 19.09 -29.07
C ILE A 803 -13.92 19.85 -29.98
N ARG A 804 -13.67 21.16 -30.17
CA ARG A 804 -14.35 22.04 -31.15
C ARG A 804 -13.50 22.12 -32.41
N VAL A 805 -14.08 21.71 -33.53
CA VAL A 805 -13.42 21.61 -34.82
C VAL A 805 -13.88 22.75 -35.72
N ASN A 806 -12.93 23.57 -36.18
CA ASN A 806 -13.21 24.79 -36.93
C ASN A 806 -12.63 24.70 -38.36
N ASN A 807 -13.19 23.81 -39.17
CA ASN A 807 -12.60 23.34 -40.43
C ASN A 807 -12.94 24.24 -41.65
N GLY A 808 -12.88 25.56 -41.48
CA GLY A 808 -13.24 26.55 -42.53
C GLY A 808 -14.73 26.61 -42.89
N SER A 809 -15.58 25.80 -42.24
CA SER A 809 -17.04 25.88 -42.37
C SER A 809 -17.58 27.15 -41.67
N ARG A 810 -18.70 27.69 -42.16
CA ARG A 810 -19.43 28.84 -41.57
C ARG A 810 -19.74 28.69 -40.06
N HIS A 811 -19.68 27.46 -39.57
CA HIS A 811 -20.06 27.02 -38.25
C HIS A 811 -19.07 25.94 -37.77
N PRO A 812 -18.49 26.06 -36.56
CA PRO A 812 -17.75 24.99 -35.91
C PRO A 812 -18.72 23.91 -35.38
N TYR A 813 -18.17 22.72 -35.13
CA TYR A 813 -18.88 21.55 -34.59
C TYR A 813 -18.02 20.84 -33.55
N PHE A 814 -18.63 20.02 -32.69
CA PHE A 814 -17.91 19.30 -31.63
C PHE A 814 -17.70 17.82 -31.98
N VAL A 815 -16.63 17.24 -31.45
CA VAL A 815 -16.29 15.82 -31.59
C VAL A 815 -15.94 15.25 -30.22
N LEU A 816 -16.60 14.14 -29.87
CA LEU A 816 -16.39 13.42 -28.62
C LEU A 816 -15.22 12.43 -28.81
N ILE A 817 -14.11 12.64 -28.11
CA ILE A 817 -12.88 11.85 -28.14
C ILE A 817 -12.66 11.12 -26.80
N GLY A 818 -11.57 10.36 -26.63
CA GLY A 818 -11.31 9.66 -25.36
C GLY A 818 -12.07 8.33 -25.18
N TRP A 819 -12.45 7.68 -26.28
CA TRP A 819 -13.13 6.37 -26.29
C TRP A 819 -12.31 5.21 -25.70
N GLY A 820 -11.11 5.46 -25.14
CA GLY A 820 -10.30 4.49 -24.41
C GLY A 820 -10.98 3.86 -23.21
N HIS A 821 -11.98 4.52 -22.62
CA HIS A 821 -12.77 4.03 -21.47
C HIS A 821 -14.17 3.51 -21.83
N ALA A 822 -14.47 3.38 -23.13
CA ALA A 822 -15.79 2.93 -23.58
C ALA A 822 -16.13 1.50 -23.12
N ILE A 823 -17.41 1.28 -22.82
CA ILE A 823 -17.98 -0.01 -22.41
C ILE A 823 -18.48 -0.74 -23.65
N LEU A 824 -18.01 -1.97 -23.85
CA LEU A 824 -18.36 -2.87 -24.94
C LEU A 824 -19.03 -4.16 -24.44
N GLU A 825 -18.61 -4.63 -23.26
CA GLU A 825 -18.94 -5.93 -22.68
C GLU A 825 -19.19 -5.77 -21.16
N ASP A 826 -20.01 -6.62 -20.52
CA ASP A 826 -20.40 -6.49 -19.09
C ASP A 826 -19.23 -6.57 -18.08
N ARG A 827 -18.02 -6.89 -18.55
CA ARG A 827 -16.78 -6.92 -17.78
C ARG A 827 -16.04 -5.57 -17.76
N ASP A 828 -16.32 -4.68 -18.71
CA ASP A 828 -15.72 -3.34 -18.76
C ASP A 828 -16.26 -2.46 -17.62
N ARG A 829 -15.43 -1.52 -17.13
CA ARG A 829 -15.79 -0.58 -16.06
C ARG A 829 -15.51 0.86 -16.49
N PRO A 830 -16.41 1.83 -16.19
CA PRO A 830 -16.22 3.24 -16.55
C PRO A 830 -15.29 3.94 -15.55
N VAL A 831 -14.81 5.14 -15.91
CA VAL A 831 -14.00 5.96 -15.01
C VAL A 831 -14.88 6.59 -13.93
N MET A 832 -14.38 6.60 -12.69
CA MET A 832 -15.02 7.32 -11.58
C MET A 832 -14.50 8.76 -11.53
N ASN A 833 -15.33 9.70 -11.97
CA ASN A 833 -15.09 11.13 -11.88
C ASN A 833 -16.22 11.78 -11.08
N LEU A 834 -15.91 12.35 -9.92
CA LEU A 834 -16.90 12.92 -8.99
C LEU A 834 -17.75 14.02 -9.63
N PHE A 835 -17.19 14.80 -10.56
CA PHE A 835 -17.90 15.88 -11.26
C PHE A 835 -18.73 15.37 -12.42
N PHE A 836 -18.18 14.48 -13.26
CA PHE A 836 -18.78 14.17 -14.56
C PHE A 836 -19.42 12.79 -14.72
N SER A 837 -19.11 11.79 -13.88
CA SER A 837 -19.71 10.45 -14.02
C SER A 837 -21.20 10.44 -13.62
N SER A 838 -21.96 9.49 -14.17
CA SER A 838 -23.39 9.33 -13.83
C SER A 838 -23.60 8.86 -12.38
N THR A 839 -24.78 9.14 -11.83
CA THR A 839 -25.24 8.65 -10.52
C THR A 839 -25.09 7.13 -10.44
N PHE A 840 -25.49 6.43 -11.51
CA PHE A 840 -25.40 4.97 -11.61
C PHE A 840 -23.94 4.46 -11.73
N ALA A 841 -23.04 5.21 -12.37
CA ALA A 841 -21.62 4.87 -12.40
C ALA A 841 -21.01 4.95 -10.99
N LEU A 842 -21.28 6.05 -10.29
CA LEU A 842 -20.81 6.28 -8.92
C LEU A 842 -21.37 5.27 -7.90
N GLN A 843 -22.58 4.74 -8.11
CA GLN A 843 -23.21 3.74 -7.23
C GLN A 843 -22.78 2.29 -7.54
N GLU A 844 -22.84 1.87 -8.81
CA GLU A 844 -22.74 0.45 -9.21
C GLU A 844 -21.42 0.09 -9.92
N GLY A 845 -20.57 1.09 -10.20
CA GLY A 845 -19.40 0.94 -11.06
C GLY A 845 -19.75 0.49 -12.48
N LYS A 846 -20.94 0.87 -12.99
CA LYS A 846 -21.49 0.45 -14.29
C LYS A 846 -22.23 1.60 -14.97
N LEU A 847 -22.49 1.50 -16.27
CA LEU A 847 -23.32 2.46 -17.00
C LEU A 847 -24.71 1.88 -17.28
N CYS A 848 -25.78 2.65 -17.03
CA CYS A 848 -27.12 2.38 -17.51
C CYS A 848 -27.34 3.00 -18.91
N ALA A 849 -28.52 2.81 -19.51
CA ALA A 849 -28.83 3.32 -20.85
C ALA A 849 -28.87 4.86 -20.95
N ALA A 850 -29.08 5.56 -19.82
CA ALA A 850 -29.08 7.02 -19.74
C ALA A 850 -27.76 7.63 -19.24
N SER A 851 -26.81 6.82 -18.76
CA SER A 851 -25.61 7.33 -18.04
C SER A 851 -24.76 8.31 -18.84
N ASP A 852 -24.50 8.04 -20.13
CA ASP A 852 -23.72 8.99 -20.95
C ASP A 852 -24.45 10.32 -21.20
N ALA A 853 -25.79 10.31 -21.24
CA ALA A 853 -26.60 11.53 -21.36
C ALA A 853 -26.63 12.32 -20.04
N GLU A 854 -26.59 11.63 -18.89
CA GLU A 854 -26.44 12.23 -17.57
C GLU A 854 -25.06 12.90 -17.42
N SER A 855 -23.98 12.20 -17.80
CA SER A 855 -22.62 12.76 -17.81
C SER A 855 -22.47 13.97 -18.74
N LEU A 856 -23.10 13.93 -19.92
CA LEU A 856 -23.15 15.07 -20.85
C LEU A 856 -23.86 16.30 -20.22
N ILE A 857 -24.85 16.08 -19.35
CA ILE A 857 -25.51 17.19 -18.65
C ILE A 857 -24.63 17.78 -17.55
N TYR A 858 -23.85 16.98 -16.82
CA TYR A 858 -22.86 17.52 -15.88
C TYR A 858 -21.76 18.31 -16.59
N LEU A 859 -21.28 17.82 -17.74
CA LEU A 859 -20.39 18.59 -18.63
C LEU A 859 -21.04 19.92 -19.00
N LEU A 860 -22.24 19.92 -19.60
CA LEU A 860 -22.91 21.15 -20.02
C LEU A 860 -23.17 22.11 -18.83
N TYR A 861 -23.55 21.60 -17.66
CA TYR A 861 -23.79 22.41 -16.47
C TYR A 861 -22.53 23.18 -16.05
N PHE A 862 -21.41 22.50 -15.85
CA PHE A 862 -20.16 23.16 -15.43
C PHE A 862 -19.57 24.04 -16.54
N CYS A 863 -19.62 23.59 -17.80
CA CYS A 863 -19.14 24.39 -18.94
C CYS A 863 -19.95 25.69 -19.13
N CYS A 864 -21.23 25.71 -18.76
CA CYS A 864 -22.08 26.91 -18.76
C CYS A 864 -21.93 27.76 -17.47
N GLY A 865 -20.87 27.58 -16.69
CA GLY A 865 -20.66 28.30 -15.43
C GLY A 865 -21.70 27.97 -14.36
N GLY A 866 -22.16 26.71 -14.32
CA GLY A 866 -22.80 26.15 -13.13
C GLY A 866 -21.83 26.14 -11.94
N VAL A 867 -22.38 26.16 -10.72
CA VAL A 867 -21.56 26.24 -9.51
C VAL A 867 -20.85 24.91 -9.29
N SER A 868 -19.52 24.90 -9.39
CA SER A 868 -18.69 23.76 -9.00
C SER A 868 -18.79 23.53 -7.49
N PRO A 869 -19.36 22.41 -7.01
CA PRO A 869 -19.30 22.04 -5.59
C PRO A 869 -17.90 21.55 -5.21
N ASP A 870 -17.53 21.64 -3.92
CA ASP A 870 -16.41 20.87 -3.38
C ASP A 870 -16.84 19.40 -3.25
N LEU A 871 -16.22 18.52 -4.05
CA LEU A 871 -16.49 17.08 -4.06
C LEU A 871 -15.22 16.32 -3.69
N ASP A 872 -15.21 15.72 -2.50
CA ASP A 872 -14.06 14.97 -1.98
C ASP A 872 -14.34 13.48 -1.71
N SER A 873 -15.55 13.02 -2.03
CA SER A 873 -16.03 11.63 -1.89
C SER A 873 -17.14 11.30 -2.91
N VAL A 874 -17.39 10.00 -3.12
CA VAL A 874 -18.49 9.50 -3.95
C VAL A 874 -19.87 9.96 -3.43
N GLU A 875 -20.06 9.99 -2.11
CA GLU A 875 -21.31 10.42 -1.47
C GLU A 875 -21.55 11.91 -1.64
N SER A 876 -20.50 12.75 -1.53
CA SER A 876 -20.63 14.19 -1.79
C SER A 876 -21.12 14.44 -3.22
N ALA A 877 -20.62 13.65 -4.17
CA ALA A 877 -20.99 13.70 -5.57
C ALA A 877 -22.42 13.21 -5.82
N LEU A 878 -22.87 12.16 -5.13
CA LEU A 878 -24.24 11.64 -5.22
C LEU A 878 -25.26 12.59 -4.55
N GLN A 879 -24.96 13.09 -3.35
CA GLN A 879 -25.82 14.02 -2.63
C GLN A 879 -25.96 15.37 -3.37
N TRP A 880 -24.89 15.85 -4.00
CA TRP A 880 -24.96 17.02 -4.88
C TRP A 880 -25.89 16.79 -6.08
N ARG A 881 -25.83 15.61 -6.72
CA ARG A 881 -26.73 15.24 -7.82
C ARG A 881 -28.18 15.22 -7.35
N GLU A 882 -28.50 14.43 -6.32
CA GLU A 882 -29.85 14.34 -5.74
C GLU A 882 -30.41 15.73 -5.39
N THR A 883 -29.61 16.56 -4.72
CA THR A 883 -29.98 17.93 -4.33
C THR A 883 -30.19 18.84 -5.54
N SER A 884 -29.34 18.74 -6.55
CA SER A 884 -29.37 19.63 -7.72
C SER A 884 -30.48 19.28 -8.71
N TRP A 885 -30.78 17.99 -8.89
CA TRP A 885 -31.94 17.53 -9.67
C TRP A 885 -33.25 17.89 -8.97
N SER A 886 -33.40 17.54 -7.69
CA SER A 886 -34.64 17.78 -6.92
C SER A 886 -34.96 19.27 -6.72
N ARG A 887 -33.96 20.11 -6.45
CA ARG A 887 -34.11 21.58 -6.40
C ARG A 887 -34.15 22.24 -7.78
N ARG A 888 -34.01 21.46 -8.85
CA ARG A 888 -34.04 21.88 -10.26
C ARG A 888 -32.91 22.85 -10.65
N VAL A 889 -31.78 22.83 -9.94
CA VAL A 889 -30.64 23.73 -10.14
C VAL A 889 -29.96 23.51 -11.49
N ILE A 890 -29.81 22.25 -11.92
CA ILE A 890 -29.23 21.91 -13.22
C ILE A 890 -30.17 22.37 -14.34
N GLN A 891 -31.47 22.06 -14.21
CA GLN A 891 -32.52 22.39 -15.16
C GLN A 891 -32.80 23.91 -15.21
N GLN A 892 -32.58 24.65 -14.11
CA GLN A 892 -32.58 26.12 -14.08
C GLN A 892 -31.37 26.67 -14.82
N ARG A 893 -30.15 26.26 -14.46
CA ARG A 893 -28.93 26.81 -15.07
C ARG A 893 -28.84 26.54 -16.56
N LEU A 894 -29.24 25.36 -17.01
CA LEU A 894 -29.34 25.04 -18.44
C LEU A 894 -30.54 25.75 -19.11
N GLY A 895 -31.53 26.20 -18.33
CA GLY A 895 -32.64 27.04 -18.80
C GLY A 895 -32.27 28.50 -19.00
N ASP A 896 -31.38 29.05 -18.17
CA ASP A 896 -30.76 30.37 -18.37
C ASP A 896 -30.00 30.43 -19.71
N VAL A 897 -29.45 29.28 -20.14
CA VAL A 897 -28.75 29.11 -21.41
C VAL A 897 -29.75 28.88 -22.55
N SER A 898 -30.64 27.88 -22.44
CA SER A 898 -31.71 27.67 -23.42
C SER A 898 -32.83 26.76 -22.91
N ALA A 899 -34.07 27.12 -23.25
CA ALA A 899 -35.26 26.33 -22.92
C ALA A 899 -35.20 24.87 -23.42
N VAL A 900 -34.50 24.58 -24.54
CA VAL A 900 -34.35 23.21 -25.05
C VAL A 900 -33.34 22.39 -24.24
N LEU A 901 -32.28 23.02 -23.70
CA LEU A 901 -31.31 22.35 -22.82
C LEU A 901 -31.95 22.04 -21.46
N LYS A 902 -32.73 22.98 -20.90
CA LYS A 902 -33.59 22.70 -19.75
C LYS A 902 -34.52 21.52 -20.00
N ALA A 903 -35.23 21.51 -21.12
CA ALA A 903 -36.19 20.45 -21.44
C ALA A 903 -35.49 19.09 -21.64
N PHE A 904 -34.27 19.06 -22.17
CA PHE A 904 -33.44 17.85 -22.26
C PHE A 904 -33.02 17.37 -20.87
N ALA A 905 -32.62 18.29 -19.97
CA ALA A 905 -32.30 17.96 -18.59
C ALA A 905 -33.51 17.42 -17.81
N ASP A 906 -34.69 18.07 -17.92
CA ASP A 906 -35.97 17.59 -17.37
C ASP A 906 -36.33 16.16 -17.83
N TYR A 907 -35.84 15.73 -19.00
CA TYR A 907 -36.07 14.39 -19.53
C TYR A 907 -35.04 13.37 -19.04
N VAL A 908 -33.75 13.70 -19.01
CA VAL A 908 -32.72 12.78 -18.48
C VAL A 908 -32.90 12.57 -16.97
N ASP A 909 -33.31 13.59 -16.23
CA ASP A 909 -33.80 13.53 -14.83
C ASP A 909 -34.81 12.37 -14.66
N SER A 910 -35.83 12.31 -15.54
CA SER A 910 -36.86 11.26 -15.52
C SER A 910 -36.37 9.84 -15.90
N LEU A 911 -35.15 9.71 -16.41
CA LEU A 911 -34.50 8.43 -16.73
C LEU A 911 -33.43 8.02 -15.72
N CYS A 912 -33.00 8.91 -14.82
CA CYS A 912 -31.93 8.64 -13.85
C CYS A 912 -32.31 7.46 -12.94
N GLY A 913 -31.38 6.51 -12.74
CA GLY A 913 -31.63 5.28 -12.00
C GLY A 913 -32.58 4.27 -12.66
N THR A 914 -33.12 4.55 -13.85
CA THR A 914 -34.05 3.64 -14.55
C THR A 914 -33.35 2.77 -15.61
N PRO A 915 -33.93 1.60 -15.98
CA PRO A 915 -33.45 0.79 -17.08
C PRO A 915 -33.95 1.25 -18.47
N TYR A 916 -34.71 2.35 -18.56
CA TYR A 916 -35.35 2.77 -19.80
C TYR A 916 -34.35 3.33 -20.83
N PRO A 917 -34.49 3.00 -22.13
CA PRO A 917 -33.63 3.53 -23.17
C PRO A 917 -33.95 5.01 -23.48
N MET A 918 -32.92 5.74 -23.91
CA MET A 918 -33.03 7.15 -24.27
C MET A 918 -33.53 7.32 -25.72
N ASP A 919 -34.54 8.16 -25.94
CA ASP A 919 -35.01 8.55 -27.28
C ASP A 919 -34.14 9.67 -27.86
N TYR A 920 -32.98 9.28 -28.39
CA TYR A 920 -32.04 10.18 -29.07
C TYR A 920 -32.71 10.93 -30.24
N ASP A 921 -33.68 10.30 -30.90
CA ASP A 921 -34.23 10.75 -32.16
C ASP A 921 -35.17 11.95 -31.97
N ILE A 922 -35.97 11.98 -30.89
CA ILE A 922 -36.76 13.14 -30.48
C ILE A 922 -35.85 14.31 -30.08
N TRP A 923 -34.79 14.06 -29.31
CA TRP A 923 -33.94 15.14 -28.78
C TRP A 923 -33.03 15.76 -29.83
N LEU A 924 -32.47 14.96 -30.74
CA LEU A 924 -31.71 15.49 -31.88
C LEU A 924 -32.60 16.33 -32.82
N LYS A 925 -33.86 15.95 -33.02
CA LYS A 925 -34.84 16.76 -33.79
C LYS A 925 -35.16 18.08 -33.08
N ARG A 926 -35.33 18.08 -31.74
CA ARG A 926 -35.59 19.29 -30.94
C ARG A 926 -34.39 20.24 -30.93
N LEU A 927 -33.20 19.76 -30.59
CA LEU A 927 -31.97 20.58 -30.55
C LEU A 927 -31.65 21.19 -31.92
N ARG A 928 -31.74 20.41 -33.00
CA ARG A 928 -31.53 20.89 -34.38
C ARG A 928 -32.54 21.96 -34.79
N ARG A 929 -33.78 21.86 -34.32
CA ARG A 929 -34.79 22.89 -34.60
C ARG A 929 -34.39 24.23 -33.97
N THR A 930 -34.06 24.25 -32.67
CA THR A 930 -33.62 25.47 -31.97
C THR A 930 -32.35 26.06 -32.60
N ILE A 931 -31.33 25.24 -32.88
CA ILE A 931 -30.08 25.67 -33.53
C ILE A 931 -30.32 26.31 -34.91
N ASN A 932 -31.40 25.94 -35.61
CA ASN A 932 -31.76 26.52 -36.91
C ASN A 932 -32.72 27.74 -36.80
N GLU A 933 -33.45 27.89 -35.70
CA GLU A 933 -34.43 28.99 -35.53
C GLU A 933 -33.75 30.32 -35.17
N ASP A 934 -32.64 30.31 -34.40
CA ASP A 934 -31.87 31.53 -34.09
C ASP A 934 -31.23 32.18 -35.33
N HIS A 935 -30.86 31.38 -36.35
CA HIS A 935 -30.34 31.90 -37.63
C HIS A 935 -31.43 32.40 -38.59
N GLY A 936 -32.70 32.44 -38.16
CA GLY A 936 -33.85 32.87 -38.94
C GLY A 936 -34.19 34.37 -38.85
N MET A 937 -33.45 35.16 -38.07
CA MET A 937 -33.80 36.54 -37.68
C MET A 937 -32.86 37.64 -38.24
N GLU A 938 -32.18 37.42 -39.37
CA GLU A 938 -31.62 38.56 -40.13
C GLU A 938 -32.75 39.36 -40.79
N VAL A 939 -33.15 40.45 -40.12
CA VAL A 939 -34.20 41.35 -40.57
C VAL A 939 -33.73 42.17 -41.79
N ASN A 940 -34.38 41.94 -42.94
CA ASN A 940 -34.21 42.78 -44.14
C ASN A 940 -34.75 44.20 -43.90
N THR A 941 -33.88 45.13 -43.48
CA THR A 941 -34.19 46.57 -43.36
C THR A 941 -33.17 47.46 -44.05
N SER A 942 -33.21 47.48 -45.38
CA SER A 942 -32.73 48.62 -46.17
C SER A 942 -33.58 48.79 -47.44
N SER A 943 -34.42 49.82 -47.46
CA SER A 943 -35.30 50.15 -48.58
C SER A 943 -34.63 51.09 -49.58
N SER A 944 -34.47 50.67 -50.83
CA SER A 944 -34.38 51.51 -52.05
C SER A 944 -34.57 50.63 -53.28
#